data_AF-A0A832MGN5-F1
#
_entry.id   AF-A0A832MGN5-F1
#
_cell.length_a   1.000
_cell.length_b   1.000
_cell.length_c   1.000
_cell.angle_alpha   90.00
_cell.angle_beta   90.00
_cell.angle_gamma   90.00
#
_symmetry.space_group_name_H-M   'P 1'
#
loop_
_entity.id
_entity.type
_entity.pdbx_description
1 polymer ?
#
loop_
_entity_poly.entity_id
_entity_poly.type
_entity_poly.pdbx_seq_one_letter_code
_entity_poly.pdbx_strand_id
1 'polypeptide(L)'
;MSEHMLFARKFFVVAAVAAVFAIESSGQGQAPLTIDNVTDRSTASLQTWFRVPVTTGYTYRVLLDGRAVPTEVTNWVTTPDYHELYVSRTNLSTGEVTNRLIRFIVQSERGNPEKGLIRWTPYPPIPSTAAELAQARMRIVAPAVYPMGLPLPVVVWIEDEQGRARRVNGWVTAPEFPGHRIQILRGVGSGYLPAATQAGNLSYTATLPGLETNRQIVIENSTSWTVRSGVLASSEVWPANSRIHLTAGLTIPANVTLTIGAGTVVKLEPLVNITNNGRLVIEGTEAQPVVFTATNANQVLPEVRAGAWGGFVMSGSSSVLEATGAIFAGGAGAASWSFGSGSSHRSEQPLLFLQASSAARLTNCALINCAGQVGNGYNAGLTLEHTLFQRAITAGEYVGGVITINHSAIIEFPNDDGVVDAQIADADYDGIYFTTGTHVLMNSLFGFAKDDAIDSGSGGAGTVYVTNCWVESALHEAHAWSGQGRVASSYDTVLINCGQGIENGWTTGANGAPIPTSPDCFAERLLTTANSVGARTGDNYDWSYQGFLRLTNSLILYNYRDVFAKTWNTTGQGWDTNQWVDRLAQMDLRSNYLTQADARFPSNSVWDPARDGWRLAHWMSTPPDAPVGIGLAVRTNQLPMAALLEGVPVRLSSFTTNFVSVEYVFRSGGSPVAGGSLSFSPGETLKRI
;
A
#
# COMPACT_ATOMS: atom_id res chain seq x y z
N MET A 1 39.23 -51.16 54.72
CA MET A 1 39.30 -52.22 53.69
C MET A 1 39.55 -51.54 52.38
N SER A 2 40.70 -51.58 51.72
CA SER A 2 42.03 -52.22 51.88
C SER A 2 42.59 -52.08 50.46
N GLU A 3 43.49 -51.12 50.21
CA GLU A 3 44.96 -51.29 50.23
C GLU A 3 45.47 -52.28 49.18
N HIS A 4 46.39 -51.83 48.32
CA HIS A 4 47.83 -52.12 48.41
C HIS A 4 48.58 -51.08 47.54
N MET A 5 49.40 -50.18 48.10
CA MET A 5 50.81 -50.34 48.55
C MET A 5 51.78 -50.69 47.41
N LEU A 6 53.01 -50.19 47.30
CA LEU A 6 53.83 -49.13 47.90
C LEU A 6 55.19 -49.25 47.17
N PHE A 7 55.96 -48.17 46.96
CA PHE A 7 57.35 -48.03 47.45
C PHE A 7 58.04 -46.77 46.91
N ALA A 8 58.88 -46.22 47.78
CA ALA A 8 59.48 -44.89 47.72
C ALA A 8 60.93 -44.87 47.20
N ARG A 9 61.41 -43.65 46.89
CA ARG A 9 62.59 -42.94 47.46
C ARG A 9 63.68 -42.45 46.47
N LYS A 10 63.98 -41.15 46.66
CA LYS A 10 65.27 -40.40 46.62
C LYS A 10 65.60 -39.50 45.41
N PHE A 11 65.81 -38.23 45.80
CA PHE A 11 66.51 -37.10 45.18
C PHE A 11 67.67 -37.44 44.20
N PHE A 12 67.83 -36.64 43.13
CA PHE A 12 68.93 -35.67 42.99
C PHE A 12 68.75 -34.79 41.73
N VAL A 13 69.14 -33.52 41.87
CA VAL A 13 69.23 -32.48 40.84
C VAL A 13 70.39 -32.77 39.89
N VAL A 14 70.15 -32.75 38.58
CA VAL A 14 71.19 -32.45 37.56
C VAL A 14 70.55 -31.57 36.49
N ALA A 15 71.03 -30.33 36.41
CA ALA A 15 70.74 -29.41 35.33
C ALA A 15 71.51 -29.82 34.08
N ALA A 16 70.81 -30.01 32.96
CA ALA A 16 71.41 -30.13 31.64
C ALA A 16 70.81 -29.05 30.74
N VAL A 17 71.64 -28.08 30.39
CA VAL A 17 71.36 -27.01 29.43
C VAL A 17 71.28 -27.63 28.04
N ALA A 18 70.10 -27.60 27.42
CA ALA A 18 69.92 -27.86 26.00
C ALA A 18 69.53 -26.54 25.34
N ALA A 19 70.50 -25.92 24.65
CA ALA A 19 70.27 -24.80 23.76
C ALA A 19 69.50 -25.31 22.53
N VAL A 20 68.21 -24.97 22.44
CA VAL A 20 67.44 -25.07 21.20
C VAL A 20 67.34 -23.66 20.63
N PHE A 21 67.90 -23.49 19.44
CA PHE A 21 67.88 -22.27 18.64
C PHE A 21 66.44 -21.77 18.45
N ALA A 22 66.17 -20.55 18.92
CA ALA A 22 64.99 -19.80 18.49
C ALA A 22 65.21 -19.40 17.02
N ILE A 23 64.48 -20.03 16.11
CA ILE A 23 64.24 -19.48 14.78
C ILE A 23 63.20 -18.39 14.99
N GLU A 24 63.63 -17.14 15.08
CA GLU A 24 62.73 -15.99 14.96
C GLU A 24 62.17 -15.98 13.54
N SER A 25 60.99 -16.58 13.35
CA SER A 25 60.16 -16.25 12.20
C SER A 25 59.64 -14.84 12.42
N SER A 26 60.31 -13.85 11.81
CA SER A 26 59.73 -12.52 11.59
C SER A 26 58.61 -12.64 10.56
N GLY A 27 57.48 -13.23 10.97
CA GLY A 27 56.22 -13.04 10.27
C GLY A 27 55.86 -11.58 10.39
N GLN A 28 56.19 -10.77 9.38
CA GLN A 28 55.61 -9.43 9.26
C GLN A 28 54.10 -9.60 9.09
N GLY A 29 53.37 -9.48 10.19
CA GLY A 29 51.92 -9.40 10.15
C GLY A 29 51.52 -8.27 9.21
N GLN A 30 50.64 -8.57 8.26
CA GLN A 30 50.12 -7.58 7.33
C GLN A 30 49.52 -6.40 8.12
N ALA A 31 49.83 -5.16 7.74
CA ALA A 31 49.22 -3.97 8.35
C ALA A 31 47.69 -4.10 8.33
N PRO A 32 46.90 -3.61 9.29
CA PRO A 32 45.43 -3.71 9.24
C PRO A 32 44.84 -3.00 8.00
N LEU A 33 43.75 -3.53 7.41
CA LEU A 33 42.96 -2.80 6.41
C LEU A 33 41.98 -1.87 7.14
N THR A 34 42.40 -0.63 7.36
CA THR A 34 41.64 0.38 8.12
C THR A 34 40.53 1.00 7.27
N ILE A 35 39.37 1.21 7.88
CA ILE A 35 38.23 1.95 7.35
C ILE A 35 37.74 2.82 8.52
N ASP A 36 37.66 4.13 8.30
CA ASP A 36 37.28 5.09 9.33
C ASP A 36 35.76 5.23 9.43
N ASN A 37 35.27 5.53 10.64
CA ASN A 37 33.89 5.89 11.01
C ASN A 37 32.81 4.80 10.87
N VAL A 38 32.75 4.07 9.76
CA VAL A 38 31.76 2.99 9.57
C VAL A 38 32.25 1.65 10.10
N THR A 39 31.36 0.93 10.77
CA THR A 39 31.57 -0.44 11.23
C THR A 39 30.58 -1.39 10.55
N ASP A 40 30.98 -2.66 10.38
CA ASP A 40 30.08 -3.65 9.79
C ASP A 40 28.85 -3.82 10.68
N ARG A 41 27.67 -3.85 10.05
CA ARG A 41 26.35 -4.01 10.67
C ARG A 41 25.93 -2.83 11.55
N SER A 42 26.27 -1.61 11.16
CA SER A 42 25.89 -0.37 11.86
C SER A 42 24.70 0.34 11.21
N THR A 43 24.03 1.21 11.97
CA THR A 43 22.97 2.10 11.48
C THR A 43 23.30 3.52 11.88
N ALA A 44 23.20 4.44 10.93
CA ALA A 44 23.32 5.88 11.13
C ALA A 44 22.02 6.58 10.70
N SER A 45 21.71 7.71 11.33
CA SER A 45 20.52 8.51 10.98
C SER A 45 20.89 9.63 10.01
N LEU A 46 20.09 9.78 8.95
CA LEU A 46 20.16 10.79 7.88
C LEU A 46 21.40 10.74 6.99
N GLN A 47 22.59 10.56 7.56
CA GLN A 47 23.84 10.47 6.82
C GLN A 47 24.94 9.80 7.64
N THR A 48 25.96 9.30 6.95
CA THR A 48 27.24 8.89 7.54
C THR A 48 28.38 9.22 6.59
N TRP A 49 29.62 8.94 7.00
CA TRP A 49 30.78 9.06 6.12
C TRP A 49 31.78 7.93 6.38
N PHE A 50 32.67 7.69 5.42
CA PHE A 50 33.82 6.83 5.63
C PHE A 50 35.05 7.37 4.90
N ARG A 51 36.22 6.92 5.33
CA ARG A 51 37.50 7.14 4.65
C ARG A 51 38.26 5.82 4.63
N VAL A 52 38.95 5.56 3.52
CA VAL A 52 39.87 4.42 3.37
C VAL A 52 41.30 4.97 3.29
N PRO A 53 42.06 4.94 4.40
CA PRO A 53 43.47 5.31 4.40
C PRO A 53 44.32 4.33 3.59
N VAL A 54 45.26 4.86 2.79
CA VAL A 54 46.20 4.10 1.98
C VAL A 54 47.46 3.81 2.77
N THR A 55 47.94 2.58 2.65
CA THR A 55 49.24 2.16 3.14
C THR A 55 50.21 2.11 1.98
N THR A 56 51.40 2.71 2.14
CA THR A 56 52.48 2.63 1.14
C THR A 56 52.78 1.18 0.78
N GLY A 57 52.95 0.90 -0.51
CA GLY A 57 53.20 -0.45 -1.01
C GLY A 57 51.95 -1.27 -1.35
N TYR A 58 50.77 -0.65 -1.35
CA TYR A 58 49.50 -1.31 -1.72
C TYR A 58 48.74 -0.55 -2.80
N THR A 59 47.98 -1.27 -3.62
CA THR A 59 46.92 -0.73 -4.49
C THR A 59 45.55 -1.08 -3.93
N TYR A 60 44.55 -0.24 -4.19
CA TYR A 60 43.22 -0.35 -3.60
C TYR A 60 42.12 -0.40 -4.65
N ARG A 61 41.04 -1.10 -4.32
CA ARG A 61 39.75 -1.04 -4.98
C ARG A 61 38.69 -0.89 -3.90
N VAL A 62 37.99 0.24 -3.93
CA VAL A 62 36.95 0.61 -2.97
C VAL A 62 35.66 0.78 -3.74
N LEU A 63 34.63 0.03 -3.36
CA LEU A 63 33.31 0.10 -3.95
C LEU A 63 32.27 0.40 -2.87
N LEU A 64 31.44 1.42 -3.07
CA LEU A 64 30.19 1.63 -2.34
C LEU A 64 29.05 1.22 -3.26
N ASP A 65 28.27 0.21 -2.87
CA ASP A 65 27.15 -0.33 -3.66
C ASP A 65 27.56 -0.69 -5.09
N GLY A 66 28.75 -1.30 -5.22
CA GLY A 66 29.34 -1.67 -6.50
C GLY A 66 30.01 -0.52 -7.29
N ARG A 67 29.86 0.74 -6.85
CA ARG A 67 30.43 1.92 -7.53
C ARG A 67 31.78 2.32 -6.94
N ALA A 68 32.76 2.57 -7.81
CA ALA A 68 34.09 2.98 -7.39
C ALA A 68 34.06 4.33 -6.66
N VAL A 69 34.75 4.40 -5.52
CA VAL A 69 34.89 5.61 -4.71
C VAL A 69 36.36 5.84 -4.35
N PRO A 70 36.80 7.11 -4.21
CA PRO A 70 38.19 7.43 -3.92
C PRO A 70 38.65 7.04 -2.51
N THR A 71 39.92 6.63 -2.40
CA THR A 71 40.66 6.52 -1.13
C THR A 71 41.11 7.90 -0.65
N GLU A 72 41.64 8.00 0.57
CA GLU A 72 42.20 9.22 1.17
C GLU A 72 41.26 10.42 1.39
N VAL A 73 40.03 10.37 0.91
CA VAL A 73 39.03 11.44 1.10
C VAL A 73 37.86 10.98 1.95
N THR A 74 37.16 11.94 2.54
CA THR A 74 35.88 11.70 3.21
C THR A 74 34.80 11.47 2.16
N ASN A 75 34.26 10.26 2.12
CA ASN A 75 33.12 9.89 1.29
C ASN A 75 31.86 10.01 2.14
N TRP A 76 30.99 10.95 1.81
CA TRP A 76 29.68 11.12 2.47
C TRP A 76 28.64 10.19 1.84
N VAL A 77 27.82 9.58 2.70
CA VAL A 77 26.69 8.75 2.31
C VAL A 77 25.45 9.37 2.94
N THR A 78 24.65 10.03 2.12
CA THR A 78 23.47 10.81 2.54
C THR A 78 22.16 10.24 2.03
N THR A 79 22.21 9.18 1.24
CA THR A 79 21.02 8.50 0.71
C THR A 79 20.56 7.49 1.74
N PRO A 80 19.31 7.57 2.24
CA PRO A 80 18.76 6.52 3.08
C PRO A 80 18.69 5.20 2.30
N ASP A 81 19.33 4.16 2.81
CA ASP A 81 19.28 2.80 2.29
C ASP A 81 20.11 1.82 3.16
N TYR A 82 20.05 0.54 2.80
CA TYR A 82 21.12 -0.43 3.06
C TYR A 82 22.29 -0.25 2.07
N HIS A 83 23.51 -0.21 2.60
CA HIS A 83 24.74 -0.02 1.85
C HIS A 83 25.77 -1.12 2.08
N GLU A 84 26.54 -1.43 1.03
CA GLU A 84 27.71 -2.32 1.07
C GLU A 84 28.97 -1.59 0.62
N LEU A 85 29.93 -1.45 1.53
CA LEU A 85 31.28 -0.97 1.25
C LEU A 85 32.24 -2.16 1.13
N TYR A 86 32.65 -2.47 -0.09
CA TYR A 86 33.68 -3.46 -0.38
C TYR A 86 35.03 -2.77 -0.56
N VAL A 87 36.01 -3.15 0.25
CA VAL A 87 37.39 -2.65 0.17
C VAL A 87 38.31 -3.83 -0.05
N SER A 88 39.08 -3.83 -1.13
CA SER A 88 40.18 -4.76 -1.34
C SER A 88 41.47 -4.00 -1.59
N ARG A 89 42.59 -4.49 -1.07
CA ARG A 89 43.92 -3.99 -1.43
C ARG A 89 44.86 -5.13 -1.79
N THR A 90 45.83 -4.84 -2.67
CA THR A 90 46.84 -5.79 -3.13
C THR A 90 48.21 -5.28 -2.71
N ASN A 91 49.01 -6.12 -2.05
CA ASN A 91 50.39 -5.82 -1.74
C ASN A 91 51.22 -5.84 -3.03
N LEU A 92 51.91 -4.75 -3.33
CA LEU A 92 52.69 -4.60 -4.57
C LEU A 92 53.94 -5.48 -4.61
N SER A 93 54.49 -5.90 -3.46
CA SER A 93 55.69 -6.75 -3.41
C SER A 93 55.36 -8.25 -3.41
N THR A 94 54.27 -8.66 -2.77
CA THR A 94 53.90 -10.09 -2.62
C THR A 94 52.75 -10.53 -3.52
N GLY A 95 51.95 -9.59 -4.05
CA GLY A 95 50.72 -9.88 -4.77
C GLY A 95 49.56 -10.32 -3.87
N GLU A 96 49.75 -10.35 -2.55
CA GLU A 96 48.73 -10.79 -1.59
C GLU A 96 47.55 -9.81 -1.55
N VAL A 97 46.32 -10.33 -1.57
CA VAL A 97 45.09 -9.54 -1.54
C VAL A 97 44.40 -9.67 -0.19
N THR A 98 44.06 -8.53 0.41
CA THR A 98 43.24 -8.47 1.62
C THR A 98 42.02 -7.63 1.38
N ASN A 99 40.87 -8.12 1.82
CA ASN A 99 39.59 -7.47 1.60
C ASN A 99 38.71 -7.43 2.85
N ARG A 100 37.77 -6.49 2.87
CA ARG A 100 36.74 -6.30 3.89
C ARG A 100 35.43 -5.89 3.22
N LEU A 101 34.33 -6.44 3.72
CA LEU A 101 32.98 -5.98 3.44
C LEU A 101 32.43 -5.32 4.70
N ILE A 102 31.94 -4.09 4.57
CA ILE A 102 31.24 -3.35 5.62
C ILE A 102 29.81 -3.10 5.15
N ARG A 103 28.84 -3.61 5.88
CA ARG A 103 27.42 -3.36 5.65
C ARG A 103 26.94 -2.31 6.65
N PHE A 104 26.13 -1.37 6.21
CA PHE A 104 25.54 -0.39 7.13
C PHE A 104 24.24 0.17 6.55
N ILE A 105 23.44 0.80 7.41
CA ILE A 105 22.19 1.45 7.02
C ILE A 105 22.33 2.96 7.26
N VAL A 106 21.88 3.76 6.31
CA VAL A 106 21.52 5.16 6.53
C VAL A 106 20.01 5.22 6.60
N GLN A 107 19.46 5.67 7.73
CA GLN A 107 18.02 5.76 7.96
C GLN A 107 17.49 7.14 7.57
N SER A 108 16.29 7.20 6.99
CA SER A 108 15.62 8.47 6.67
C SER A 108 15.09 9.16 7.93
N GLU A 109 14.58 10.37 7.77
CA GLU A 109 13.84 11.08 8.82
C GLU A 109 12.55 10.37 9.24
N ARG A 110 12.07 9.41 8.44
CA ARG A 110 10.88 8.59 8.72
C ARG A 110 11.17 7.38 9.59
N GLY A 111 12.42 7.16 9.98
CA GLY A 111 12.73 6.22 11.06
C GLY A 111 12.53 4.76 10.70
N ASN A 112 11.97 3.99 11.63
CA ASN A 112 11.91 2.53 11.54
C ASN A 112 11.05 2.00 10.39
N PRO A 113 9.90 2.60 10.02
CA PRO A 113 9.11 2.16 8.87
C PRO A 113 9.86 2.05 7.53
N GLU A 114 11.01 2.72 7.37
CA GLU A 114 11.82 2.63 6.14
C GLU A 114 13.26 2.14 6.41
N LYS A 115 13.52 1.51 7.56
CA LYS A 115 14.89 1.13 7.94
C LYS A 115 15.49 0.12 6.94
N GLY A 116 16.59 0.55 6.31
CA GLY A 116 17.32 -0.24 5.31
C GLY A 116 16.65 -0.25 3.94
N LEU A 117 15.65 0.60 3.72
CA LEU A 117 15.04 0.89 2.44
C LEU A 117 15.40 2.32 1.98
N ILE A 118 15.17 2.59 0.70
CA ILE A 118 15.12 3.96 0.22
C ILE A 118 13.90 4.68 0.79
N ARG A 119 14.02 5.99 0.95
CA ARG A 119 12.86 6.85 1.20
C ARG A 119 11.89 6.72 0.02
N TRP A 120 10.68 6.21 0.28
CA TRP A 120 9.70 5.98 -0.77
C TRP A 120 8.52 6.93 -0.65
N THR A 121 8.13 7.53 -1.76
CA THR A 121 6.86 8.26 -1.84
C THR A 121 6.20 7.85 -3.16
N PRO A 122 4.98 7.30 -3.14
CA PRO A 122 4.27 6.95 -4.37
C PRO A 122 4.18 8.13 -5.33
N TYR A 123 4.54 7.86 -6.58
CA TYR A 123 4.45 8.87 -7.64
C TYR A 123 2.97 9.19 -7.96
N PRO A 124 2.64 10.44 -8.33
CA PRO A 124 1.27 10.78 -8.70
C PRO A 124 0.80 10.01 -9.94
N PRO A 125 -0.51 9.73 -10.05
CA PRO A 125 -1.08 9.10 -11.23
C PRO A 125 -0.92 10.01 -12.46
N ILE A 126 -0.53 9.42 -13.58
CA ILE A 126 -0.44 10.12 -14.87
C ILE A 126 -1.74 9.93 -15.64
N PRO A 127 -2.39 11.01 -16.14
CA PRO A 127 -3.62 10.90 -16.93
C PRO A 127 -3.45 9.99 -18.15
N SER A 128 -4.44 9.15 -18.40
CA SER A 128 -4.50 8.26 -19.57
C SER A 128 -4.89 9.01 -20.84
N THR A 129 -4.48 8.49 -22.00
CA THR A 129 -4.90 8.99 -23.31
C THR A 129 -6.29 8.50 -23.69
N ALA A 130 -6.96 9.18 -24.62
CA ALA A 130 -8.24 8.71 -25.17
C ALA A 130 -8.18 7.29 -25.76
N ALA A 131 -7.02 6.84 -26.25
CA ALA A 131 -6.85 5.50 -26.80
C ALA A 131 -6.88 4.41 -25.72
N GLU A 132 -6.38 4.69 -24.51
CA GLU A 132 -6.49 3.78 -23.36
C GLU A 132 -7.96 3.60 -22.92
N LEU A 133 -8.82 4.57 -23.24
CA LEU A 133 -10.25 4.55 -22.96
C LEU A 133 -11.11 3.99 -24.11
N ALA A 134 -10.50 3.54 -25.22
CA ALA A 134 -11.25 3.01 -26.34
C ALA A 134 -12.11 1.81 -25.89
N GLN A 135 -13.38 1.79 -26.36
CA GLN A 135 -14.39 0.78 -25.99
C GLN A 135 -14.70 0.71 -24.48
N ALA A 136 -14.34 1.74 -23.72
CA ALA A 136 -14.83 1.92 -22.37
C ALA A 136 -16.13 2.74 -22.37
N ARG A 137 -16.82 2.72 -21.24
CA ARG A 137 -17.95 3.59 -20.92
C ARG A 137 -17.70 4.29 -19.60
N MET A 138 -18.26 5.48 -19.46
CA MET A 138 -18.28 6.23 -18.20
C MET A 138 -19.66 6.08 -17.56
N ARG A 139 -19.68 5.47 -16.38
CA ARG A 139 -20.88 5.25 -15.57
C ARG A 139 -20.92 6.27 -14.44
N ILE A 140 -22.00 7.05 -14.37
CA ILE A 140 -22.21 8.11 -13.38
C ILE A 140 -23.32 7.69 -12.43
N VAL A 141 -23.00 7.53 -11.16
CA VAL A 141 -23.97 7.29 -10.09
C VAL A 141 -24.18 8.59 -9.33
N ALA A 142 -25.39 9.13 -9.45
CA ALA A 142 -25.85 10.35 -8.81
C ALA A 142 -27.39 10.31 -8.66
N PRO A 143 -27.98 10.97 -7.65
CA PRO A 143 -29.43 11.00 -7.48
C PRO A 143 -30.15 11.59 -8.70
N ALA A 144 -31.28 11.01 -9.13
CA ALA A 144 -32.06 11.56 -10.25
C ALA A 144 -32.90 12.78 -9.85
N VAL A 145 -33.28 12.87 -8.57
CA VAL A 145 -34.01 13.99 -7.97
C VAL A 145 -33.31 14.32 -6.66
N TYR A 146 -33.02 15.60 -6.41
CA TYR A 146 -32.25 16.00 -5.24
C TYR A 146 -32.73 17.31 -4.61
N PRO A 147 -32.72 17.43 -3.26
CA PRO A 147 -33.05 18.68 -2.57
C PRO A 147 -32.13 19.84 -2.99
N MET A 148 -32.72 21.01 -3.20
CA MET A 148 -31.96 22.26 -3.37
C MET A 148 -31.18 22.58 -2.09
N GLY A 149 -29.98 23.16 -2.23
CA GLY A 149 -29.14 23.57 -1.10
C GLY A 149 -28.26 22.49 -0.47
N LEU A 150 -28.34 21.22 -0.92
CA LEU A 150 -27.40 20.17 -0.50
C LEU A 150 -26.31 19.93 -1.55
N PRO A 151 -25.04 19.73 -1.16
CA PRO A 151 -23.99 19.27 -2.07
C PRO A 151 -24.36 17.94 -2.71
N LEU A 152 -24.18 17.81 -4.03
CA LEU A 152 -24.64 16.64 -4.76
C LEU A 152 -23.50 15.64 -4.92
N PRO A 153 -23.57 14.43 -4.32
CA PRO A 153 -22.52 13.44 -4.44
C PRO A 153 -22.56 12.76 -5.82
N VAL A 154 -21.39 12.61 -6.42
CA VAL A 154 -21.20 11.96 -7.72
C VAL A 154 -20.13 10.88 -7.58
N VAL A 155 -20.42 9.69 -8.10
CA VAL A 155 -19.48 8.57 -8.18
C VAL A 155 -19.34 8.17 -9.64
N VAL A 156 -18.10 7.93 -10.07
CA VAL A 156 -17.75 7.62 -11.44
C VAL A 156 -16.99 6.30 -11.51
N TRP A 157 -17.40 5.47 -12.46
CA TRP A 157 -16.70 4.25 -12.83
C TRP A 157 -16.45 4.24 -14.34
N ILE A 158 -15.24 3.86 -14.73
CA ILE A 158 -14.85 3.61 -16.12
C ILE A 158 -14.75 2.11 -16.30
N GLU A 159 -15.57 1.57 -17.18
CA GLU A 159 -15.76 0.13 -17.34
C GLU A 159 -15.74 -0.25 -18.83
N ASP A 160 -15.52 -1.52 -19.14
CA ASP A 160 -15.80 -2.06 -20.47
C ASP A 160 -17.29 -2.45 -20.63
N GLU A 161 -17.65 -2.97 -21.80
CA GLU A 161 -19.02 -3.41 -22.10
C GLU A 161 -19.51 -4.55 -21.20
N GLN A 162 -18.60 -5.33 -20.61
CA GLN A 162 -18.93 -6.40 -19.66
C GLN A 162 -18.99 -5.91 -18.21
N GLY A 163 -18.80 -4.61 -17.96
CA GLY A 163 -18.80 -4.02 -16.62
C GLY A 163 -17.49 -4.23 -15.85
N ARG A 164 -16.42 -4.70 -16.50
CA ARG A 164 -15.11 -4.86 -15.87
C ARG A 164 -14.40 -3.52 -15.82
N ALA A 165 -13.67 -3.25 -14.74
CA ALA A 165 -12.98 -1.99 -14.54
C ALA A 165 -11.93 -1.73 -15.63
N ARG A 166 -11.97 -0.52 -16.23
CA ARG A 166 -10.92 0.01 -17.10
C ARG A 166 -9.94 0.81 -16.24
N ARG A 167 -8.70 0.32 -16.06
CA ARG A 167 -7.70 0.86 -15.11
C ARG A 167 -6.99 2.12 -15.63
N VAL A 168 -7.76 3.16 -15.94
CA VAL A 168 -7.28 4.46 -16.47
C VAL A 168 -7.28 5.55 -15.41
N ASN A 169 -6.47 6.58 -15.62
CA ASN A 169 -6.42 7.74 -14.73
C ASN A 169 -6.85 9.02 -15.44
N GLY A 170 -7.30 10.01 -14.68
CA GLY A 170 -7.55 11.34 -15.23
C GLY A 170 -8.45 12.19 -14.34
N TRP A 171 -9.07 13.19 -14.96
CA TRP A 171 -10.01 14.09 -14.30
C TRP A 171 -11.29 14.14 -15.11
N VAL A 172 -12.41 13.77 -14.51
CA VAL A 172 -13.72 14.03 -15.10
C VAL A 172 -14.06 15.49 -14.88
N THR A 173 -14.37 16.18 -15.97
CA THR A 173 -14.75 17.58 -15.98
C THR A 173 -16.14 17.77 -16.57
N ALA A 174 -16.80 18.87 -16.25
CA ALA A 174 -18.05 19.28 -16.88
C ALA A 174 -18.02 20.78 -17.14
N PRO A 175 -18.37 21.25 -18.36
CA PRO A 175 -18.42 22.69 -18.68
C PRO A 175 -19.31 23.49 -17.74
N GLU A 176 -20.38 22.87 -17.23
CA GLU A 176 -21.32 23.47 -16.28
C GLU A 176 -20.69 23.65 -14.87
N PHE A 177 -19.62 22.92 -14.56
CA PHE A 177 -18.96 22.90 -13.25
C PHE A 177 -17.42 22.94 -13.35
N PRO A 178 -16.83 24.01 -13.93
CA PRO A 178 -15.40 24.05 -14.24
C PRO A 178 -14.47 23.95 -13.01
N GLY A 179 -14.98 24.26 -11.81
CA GLY A 179 -14.25 24.14 -10.54
C GLY A 179 -14.42 22.79 -9.82
N HIS A 180 -15.27 21.89 -10.29
CA HIS A 180 -15.67 20.67 -9.58
C HIS A 180 -15.31 19.41 -10.37
N ARG A 181 -14.00 19.24 -10.62
CA ARG A 181 -13.47 18.04 -11.28
C ARG A 181 -13.42 16.85 -10.32
N ILE A 182 -13.61 15.64 -10.85
CA ILE A 182 -13.51 14.39 -10.09
C ILE A 182 -12.26 13.64 -10.54
N GLN A 183 -11.35 13.35 -9.62
CA GLN A 183 -10.18 12.53 -9.92
C GLN A 183 -10.60 11.09 -10.14
N ILE A 184 -10.08 10.48 -11.21
CA ILE A 184 -10.25 9.08 -11.54
C ILE A 184 -8.91 8.38 -11.31
N LEU A 185 -8.93 7.40 -10.41
CA LEU A 185 -7.81 6.54 -10.06
C LEU A 185 -8.15 5.13 -10.52
N ARG A 186 -7.42 4.62 -11.51
CA ARG A 186 -7.63 3.26 -12.05
C ARG A 186 -9.09 2.94 -12.36
N GLY A 187 -9.77 3.91 -12.97
CA GLY A 187 -11.14 3.83 -13.44
C GLY A 187 -12.20 4.25 -12.42
N VAL A 188 -11.85 4.63 -11.19
CA VAL A 188 -12.84 4.91 -10.14
C VAL A 188 -12.58 6.24 -9.46
N GLY A 189 -13.65 6.95 -9.11
CA GLY A 189 -13.55 8.18 -8.34
C GLY A 189 -14.89 8.72 -7.86
N SER A 190 -14.84 9.64 -6.91
CA SER A 190 -16.02 10.33 -6.40
C SER A 190 -15.72 11.79 -6.09
N GLY A 191 -16.77 12.60 -5.98
CA GLY A 191 -16.68 14.00 -5.59
C GLY A 191 -18.06 14.61 -5.42
N TYR A 192 -18.12 15.94 -5.41
CA TYR A 192 -19.37 16.69 -5.25
C TYR A 192 -19.52 17.77 -6.31
N LEU A 193 -20.74 17.91 -6.83
CA LEU A 193 -21.18 19.15 -7.45
C LEU A 193 -21.62 20.13 -6.35
N PRO A 194 -21.50 21.45 -6.58
CA PRO A 194 -21.93 22.43 -5.60
C PRO A 194 -23.43 22.33 -5.34
N ALA A 195 -23.85 22.77 -4.16
CA ALA A 195 -25.28 22.85 -3.84
C ALA A 195 -26.00 23.75 -4.86
N ALA A 196 -27.03 23.21 -5.49
CA ALA A 196 -27.85 23.97 -6.41
C ALA A 196 -28.58 25.09 -5.66
N THR A 197 -28.58 26.30 -6.24
CA THR A 197 -29.24 27.50 -5.68
C THR A 197 -30.58 27.81 -6.35
N GLN A 198 -30.94 27.05 -7.38
CA GLN A 198 -32.16 27.18 -8.15
C GLN A 198 -32.76 25.80 -8.43
N ALA A 199 -34.09 25.74 -8.46
CA ALA A 199 -34.84 24.56 -8.84
C ALA A 199 -34.80 24.30 -10.34
N GLY A 200 -35.07 23.05 -10.75
CA GLY A 200 -35.18 22.66 -12.16
C GLY A 200 -34.15 21.62 -12.59
N ASN A 201 -33.99 21.44 -13.89
CA ASN A 201 -33.09 20.43 -14.43
C ASN A 201 -31.64 20.94 -14.39
N LEU A 202 -30.79 20.18 -13.69
CA LEU A 202 -29.35 20.34 -13.67
C LEU A 202 -28.74 19.29 -14.61
N SER A 203 -28.01 19.76 -15.61
CA SER A 203 -27.25 18.94 -16.54
C SER A 203 -25.83 18.76 -16.04
N TYR A 204 -25.35 17.52 -15.95
CA TYR A 204 -23.96 17.20 -15.70
C TYR A 204 -23.38 16.47 -16.92
N THR A 205 -22.73 17.22 -17.80
CA THR A 205 -22.06 16.69 -18.99
C THR A 205 -20.64 16.27 -18.62
N ALA A 206 -20.51 15.06 -18.09
CA ALA A 206 -19.26 14.49 -17.64
C ALA A 206 -18.37 14.10 -18.84
N THR A 207 -17.14 14.60 -18.84
CA THR A 207 -16.16 14.41 -19.90
C THR A 207 -14.84 13.91 -19.33
N LEU A 208 -14.24 12.94 -20.03
CA LEU A 208 -12.89 12.42 -19.84
C LEU A 208 -12.32 12.19 -21.25
N PRO A 209 -10.99 12.24 -21.51
CA PRO A 209 -10.49 12.06 -22.89
C PRO A 209 -11.08 10.83 -23.60
N GLY A 210 -11.80 11.05 -24.70
CA GLY A 210 -12.44 10.00 -25.48
C GLY A 210 -13.81 9.51 -24.98
N LEU A 211 -14.29 9.96 -23.82
CA LEU A 211 -15.58 9.60 -23.25
C LEU A 211 -16.40 10.83 -22.86
N GLU A 212 -17.68 10.80 -23.19
CA GLU A 212 -18.66 11.79 -22.76
C GLU A 212 -19.93 11.06 -22.34
N THR A 213 -20.53 11.51 -21.25
CA THR A 213 -21.87 11.07 -20.85
C THR A 213 -22.59 12.22 -20.16
N ASN A 214 -23.91 12.19 -20.18
CA ASN A 214 -24.72 13.22 -19.56
C ASN A 214 -25.64 12.62 -18.50
N ARG A 215 -25.68 13.27 -17.34
CA ARG A 215 -26.61 12.95 -16.25
C ARG A 215 -27.53 14.14 -16.00
N GLN A 216 -28.84 13.92 -16.15
CA GLN A 216 -29.87 14.88 -15.78
C GLN A 216 -30.29 14.65 -14.34
N ILE A 217 -30.31 15.70 -13.53
CA ILE A 217 -30.79 15.70 -12.15
C ILE A 217 -31.88 16.74 -12.01
N VAL A 218 -33.01 16.39 -11.39
CA VAL A 218 -34.07 17.34 -11.06
C VAL A 218 -33.82 17.92 -9.66
N ILE A 219 -33.58 19.22 -9.58
CA ILE A 219 -33.46 19.95 -8.32
C ILE A 219 -34.85 20.42 -7.86
N GLU A 220 -35.21 20.03 -6.65
CA GLU A 220 -36.51 20.33 -6.05
C GLU A 220 -36.67 21.83 -5.77
N ASN A 221 -37.86 22.39 -6.07
CA ASN A 221 -38.18 23.77 -5.71
C ASN A 221 -38.34 23.97 -4.19
N SER A 222 -38.88 22.96 -3.52
CA SER A 222 -38.93 22.86 -2.08
C SER A 222 -38.93 21.39 -1.68
N THR A 223 -38.33 21.10 -0.52
CA THR A 223 -38.26 19.75 0.03
C THR A 223 -39.07 19.68 1.30
N SER A 224 -40.10 18.82 1.33
CA SER A 224 -40.83 18.51 2.55
C SER A 224 -40.15 17.34 3.27
N TRP A 225 -39.51 17.64 4.40
CA TRP A 225 -38.79 16.64 5.18
C TRP A 225 -39.72 15.92 6.14
N THR A 226 -39.73 14.59 6.06
CA THR A 226 -40.31 13.72 7.07
C THR A 226 -39.29 13.52 8.19
N VAL A 227 -39.56 14.12 9.35
CA VAL A 227 -38.67 14.01 10.52
C VAL A 227 -38.83 12.62 11.16
N ARG A 228 -37.70 12.00 11.50
CA ARG A 228 -37.62 10.69 12.17
C ARG A 228 -36.52 10.70 13.22
N SER A 229 -36.73 9.97 14.30
CA SER A 229 -35.76 9.73 15.39
C SER A 229 -36.32 8.70 16.37
N GLY A 230 -35.51 8.28 17.35
CA GLY A 230 -35.94 7.39 18.43
C GLY A 230 -35.97 5.92 18.01
N VAL A 231 -36.82 5.13 18.65
CA VAL A 231 -36.93 3.68 18.43
C VAL A 231 -38.12 3.38 17.53
N LEU A 232 -37.93 2.60 16.46
CA LEU A 232 -39.04 2.14 15.63
C LEU A 232 -39.97 1.20 16.43
N ALA A 233 -41.27 1.46 16.38
CA ALA A 233 -42.28 0.65 17.09
C ALA A 233 -42.63 -0.67 16.35
N SER A 234 -42.49 -0.69 15.03
CA SER A 234 -42.75 -1.84 14.16
C SER A 234 -41.93 -1.70 12.88
N SER A 235 -41.95 -2.73 12.03
CA SER A 235 -41.38 -2.61 10.69
C SER A 235 -42.02 -1.45 9.93
N GLU A 236 -41.20 -0.68 9.22
CA GLU A 236 -41.60 0.52 8.48
C GLU A 236 -41.00 0.47 7.07
N VAL A 237 -41.71 1.07 6.12
CA VAL A 237 -41.24 1.27 4.75
C VAL A 237 -41.16 2.77 4.50
N TRP A 238 -39.99 3.25 4.09
CA TRP A 238 -39.84 4.56 3.47
C TRP A 238 -39.93 4.36 1.96
N PRO A 239 -41.07 4.69 1.33
CA PRO A 239 -41.28 4.44 -0.10
C PRO A 239 -40.30 5.22 -0.97
N ALA A 240 -40.20 4.84 -2.25
CA ALA A 240 -39.30 5.49 -3.20
C ALA A 240 -39.47 7.02 -3.21
N ASN A 241 -38.35 7.73 -3.38
CA ASN A 241 -38.25 9.19 -3.36
C ASN A 241 -38.63 9.85 -2.03
N SER A 242 -38.54 9.13 -0.91
CA SER A 242 -38.74 9.74 0.42
C SER A 242 -37.69 10.82 0.71
N ARG A 243 -38.05 11.77 1.57
CA ARG A 243 -37.17 12.84 2.07
C ARG A 243 -37.17 12.77 3.58
N ILE A 244 -36.17 12.09 4.14
CA ILE A 244 -36.10 11.78 5.57
C ILE A 244 -35.06 12.68 6.23
N HIS A 245 -35.43 13.32 7.34
CA HIS A 245 -34.50 14.11 8.15
C HIS A 245 -34.37 13.46 9.53
N LEU A 246 -33.20 12.89 9.81
CA LEU A 246 -32.84 12.35 11.11
C LEU A 246 -32.23 13.45 11.97
N THR A 247 -33.02 13.94 12.94
CA THR A 247 -32.61 15.01 13.87
C THR A 247 -31.95 14.49 15.14
N ALA A 248 -32.08 13.20 15.41
CA ALA A 248 -31.44 12.48 16.52
C ALA A 248 -31.29 11.00 16.14
N GLY A 249 -30.59 10.23 16.99
CA GLY A 249 -30.35 8.80 16.77
C GLY A 249 -31.63 8.01 16.46
N LEU A 250 -31.51 7.04 15.54
CA LEU A 250 -32.57 6.12 15.16
C LEU A 250 -32.18 4.69 15.55
N THR A 251 -33.07 3.97 16.20
CA THR A 251 -32.87 2.56 16.56
C THR A 251 -33.88 1.68 15.82
N ILE A 252 -33.36 0.67 15.12
CA ILE A 252 -34.12 -0.43 14.53
C ILE A 252 -34.00 -1.63 15.49
N PRO A 253 -35.05 -1.99 16.26
CA PRO A 253 -34.99 -3.10 17.21
C PRO A 253 -34.80 -4.47 16.55
N ALA A 254 -34.41 -5.47 17.34
CA ALA A 254 -34.44 -6.85 16.90
C ALA A 254 -35.84 -7.25 16.41
N ASN A 255 -35.90 -8.08 15.37
CA ASN A 255 -37.13 -8.50 14.66
C ASN A 255 -37.91 -7.37 13.95
N VAL A 256 -37.40 -6.14 13.92
CA VAL A 256 -37.95 -5.04 13.13
C VAL A 256 -37.17 -4.90 11.83
N THR A 257 -37.89 -4.63 10.73
CA THR A 257 -37.28 -4.30 9.43
C THR A 257 -37.59 -2.87 9.02
N LEU A 258 -36.57 -2.10 8.68
CA LEU A 258 -36.73 -0.84 7.95
C LEU A 258 -36.33 -1.06 6.48
N THR A 259 -37.26 -0.78 5.56
CA THR A 259 -36.99 -0.82 4.12
C THR A 259 -37.01 0.58 3.53
N ILE A 260 -35.97 0.95 2.77
CA ILE A 260 -35.80 2.27 2.16
C ILE A 260 -35.78 2.13 0.64
N GLY A 261 -36.79 2.70 -0.02
CA GLY A 261 -36.93 2.63 -1.48
C GLY A 261 -36.03 3.59 -2.25
N ALA A 262 -35.79 3.27 -3.53
CA ALA A 262 -34.94 4.02 -4.46
C ALA A 262 -35.19 5.53 -4.49
N GLY A 263 -34.14 6.32 -4.76
CA GLY A 263 -34.21 7.78 -4.87
C GLY A 263 -34.49 8.51 -3.56
N THR A 264 -34.53 7.80 -2.43
CA THR A 264 -34.70 8.40 -1.11
C THR A 264 -33.44 9.18 -0.71
N VAL A 265 -33.64 10.36 -0.12
CA VAL A 265 -32.56 11.14 0.51
C VAL A 265 -32.80 11.15 2.02
N VAL A 266 -31.82 10.65 2.76
CA VAL A 266 -31.76 10.68 4.22
C VAL A 266 -30.73 11.72 4.62
N LYS A 267 -31.21 12.88 5.12
CA LYS A 267 -30.36 13.92 5.68
C LYS A 267 -30.20 13.69 7.18
N LEU A 268 -28.97 13.63 7.66
CA LEU A 268 -28.64 13.39 9.07
C LEU A 268 -28.01 14.63 9.70
N GLU A 269 -28.41 14.95 10.92
CA GLU A 269 -27.70 15.94 11.74
C GLU A 269 -26.31 15.42 12.16
N PRO A 270 -25.36 16.32 12.50
CA PRO A 270 -24.04 15.92 12.94
C PRO A 270 -24.08 14.90 14.08
N LEU A 271 -23.18 13.91 14.01
CA LEU A 271 -22.98 12.86 15.00
C LEU A 271 -24.17 11.90 15.21
N VAL A 272 -25.24 12.00 14.41
CA VAL A 272 -26.40 11.10 14.51
C VAL A 272 -26.02 9.69 14.01
N ASN A 273 -26.27 8.69 14.86
CA ASN A 273 -26.09 7.27 14.55
C ASN A 273 -27.41 6.58 14.21
N ILE A 274 -27.31 5.52 13.40
CA ILE A 274 -28.37 4.53 13.21
C ILE A 274 -27.96 3.25 13.92
N THR A 275 -28.63 2.92 15.02
CA THR A 275 -28.40 1.68 15.76
C THR A 275 -29.29 0.59 15.19
N ASN A 276 -28.71 -0.38 14.51
CA ASN A 276 -29.46 -1.47 13.88
C ASN A 276 -29.26 -2.79 14.64
N ASN A 277 -30.28 -3.17 15.41
CA ASN A 277 -30.37 -4.46 16.11
C ASN A 277 -31.25 -5.48 15.35
N GLY A 278 -31.88 -5.05 14.26
CA GLY A 278 -32.74 -5.85 13.39
C GLY A 278 -32.24 -5.83 11.95
N ARG A 279 -33.15 -5.64 11.00
CA ARG A 279 -32.81 -5.63 9.56
C ARG A 279 -33.03 -4.26 8.93
N LEU A 280 -32.00 -3.75 8.25
CA LEU A 280 -32.06 -2.56 7.42
C LEU A 280 -31.87 -2.96 5.96
N VAL A 281 -32.87 -2.65 5.12
CA VAL A 281 -32.86 -2.94 3.68
C VAL A 281 -32.89 -1.63 2.92
N ILE A 282 -31.92 -1.42 2.03
CA ILE A 282 -31.84 -0.24 1.15
C ILE A 282 -31.95 -0.73 -0.30
N GLU A 283 -33.01 -0.32 -0.98
CA GLU A 283 -33.40 -0.75 -2.32
C GLU A 283 -33.19 0.37 -3.34
N GLY A 284 -31.98 0.91 -3.37
CA GLY A 284 -31.55 1.88 -4.38
C GLY A 284 -31.21 1.22 -5.72
N THR A 285 -31.03 2.07 -6.74
CA THR A 285 -30.58 1.64 -8.06
C THR A 285 -29.50 2.59 -8.58
N GLU A 286 -28.78 2.21 -9.63
CA GLU A 286 -27.83 3.12 -10.28
C GLU A 286 -28.51 4.42 -10.76
N ALA A 287 -29.71 4.30 -11.33
CA ALA A 287 -30.47 5.44 -11.83
C ALA A 287 -31.13 6.24 -10.71
N GLN A 288 -31.39 5.66 -9.54
CA GLN A 288 -32.04 6.32 -8.41
C GLN A 288 -31.41 5.82 -7.10
N PRO A 289 -30.16 6.23 -6.81
CA PRO A 289 -29.49 5.77 -5.60
C PRO A 289 -30.19 6.32 -4.36
N VAL A 290 -30.12 5.58 -3.26
CA VAL A 290 -30.47 6.11 -1.93
C VAL A 290 -29.27 6.88 -1.39
N VAL A 291 -29.49 8.10 -0.93
CA VAL A 291 -28.39 8.98 -0.47
C VAL A 291 -28.53 9.25 1.03
N PHE A 292 -27.54 8.81 1.80
CA PHE A 292 -27.32 9.24 3.18
C PHE A 292 -26.30 10.37 3.19
N THR A 293 -26.66 11.53 3.73
CA THR A 293 -25.82 12.73 3.65
C THR A 293 -25.97 13.65 4.85
N ALA A 294 -24.94 14.44 5.11
CA ALA A 294 -24.99 15.60 6.01
C ALA A 294 -25.20 16.89 5.21
N THR A 295 -25.64 17.97 5.87
CA THR A 295 -25.88 19.28 5.24
C THR A 295 -24.67 19.80 4.44
N ASN A 296 -23.45 19.59 4.96
CA ASN A 296 -22.19 20.04 4.34
C ASN A 296 -21.26 18.85 4.03
N ALA A 297 -21.79 17.74 3.51
CA ALA A 297 -21.01 16.52 3.30
C ALA A 297 -19.75 16.70 2.42
N ASN A 298 -19.72 17.71 1.55
CA ASN A 298 -18.55 18.05 0.74
C ASN A 298 -17.40 18.68 1.53
N GLN A 299 -17.64 19.11 2.77
CA GLN A 299 -16.61 19.63 3.69
C GLN A 299 -16.06 18.55 4.63
N VAL A 300 -16.70 17.36 4.65
CA VAL A 300 -16.21 16.21 5.40
C VAL A 300 -15.07 15.56 4.62
N LEU A 301 -13.95 15.34 5.29
CA LEU A 301 -12.74 14.69 4.79
C LEU A 301 -12.16 13.84 5.92
N PRO A 302 -11.23 12.90 5.63
CA PRO A 302 -10.50 12.18 6.68
C PRO A 302 -9.98 13.15 7.74
N GLU A 303 -10.27 12.86 9.01
CA GLU A 303 -9.95 13.67 10.19
C GLU A 303 -10.63 15.06 10.29
N VAL A 304 -11.36 15.49 9.26
CA VAL A 304 -12.16 16.73 9.26
C VAL A 304 -13.62 16.41 9.60
N ARG A 305 -13.94 16.49 10.89
CA ARG A 305 -15.22 16.01 11.47
C ARG A 305 -16.38 17.01 11.39
N ALA A 306 -16.13 18.27 11.04
CA ALA A 306 -17.14 19.32 11.11
C ALA A 306 -18.35 18.98 10.23
N GLY A 307 -19.52 18.86 10.86
CA GLY A 307 -20.78 18.55 10.17
C GLY A 307 -20.97 17.09 9.78
N ALA A 308 -20.01 16.20 10.03
CA ALA A 308 -20.14 14.77 9.73
C ALA A 308 -21.23 14.12 10.61
N TRP A 309 -22.07 13.28 10.00
CA TRP A 309 -23.00 12.43 10.75
C TRP A 309 -22.27 11.21 11.30
N GLY A 310 -22.90 10.43 12.18
CA GLY A 310 -22.26 9.27 12.82
C GLY A 310 -22.09 8.08 11.87
N GLY A 311 -22.57 6.91 12.28
CA GLY A 311 -22.53 5.70 11.47
C GLY A 311 -23.65 4.71 11.78
N PHE A 312 -23.52 3.52 11.22
CA PHE A 312 -24.34 2.35 11.53
C PHE A 312 -23.69 1.56 12.66
N VAL A 313 -24.40 1.42 13.76
CA VAL A 313 -23.95 0.68 14.95
C VAL A 313 -24.70 -0.65 14.99
N MET A 314 -23.98 -1.75 14.80
CA MET A 314 -24.54 -3.10 14.64
C MET A 314 -23.85 -4.09 15.58
N SER A 315 -24.63 -4.80 16.39
CA SER A 315 -24.12 -5.81 17.31
C SER A 315 -25.12 -6.95 17.48
N GLY A 316 -24.64 -8.18 17.33
CA GLY A 316 -25.45 -9.38 17.42
C GLY A 316 -25.88 -9.91 16.05
N SER A 317 -26.19 -11.20 15.99
CA SER A 317 -26.53 -11.90 14.75
C SER A 317 -27.86 -11.49 14.11
N SER A 318 -28.73 -10.79 14.84
CA SER A 318 -29.95 -10.22 14.27
C SER A 318 -29.72 -8.92 13.50
N SER A 319 -28.57 -8.26 13.70
CA SER A 319 -28.20 -7.01 13.03
C SER A 319 -27.72 -7.27 11.60
N VAL A 320 -28.58 -6.97 10.63
CA VAL A 320 -28.28 -7.15 9.20
C VAL A 320 -28.52 -5.85 8.43
N LEU A 321 -27.53 -5.46 7.62
CA LEU A 321 -27.62 -4.39 6.63
C LEU A 321 -27.52 -5.01 5.24
N GLU A 322 -28.53 -4.82 4.41
CA GLU A 322 -28.54 -5.21 3.00
C GLU A 322 -28.82 -3.96 2.17
N ALA A 323 -27.79 -3.46 1.49
CA ALA A 323 -27.89 -2.24 0.71
C ALA A 323 -27.52 -2.48 -0.75
N THR A 324 -28.41 -2.04 -1.64
CA THR A 324 -28.16 -1.95 -3.07
C THR A 324 -28.28 -0.50 -3.52
N GLY A 325 -27.35 -0.02 -4.35
CA GLY A 325 -27.47 1.29 -4.99
C GLY A 325 -27.54 2.45 -4.00
N ALA A 326 -26.63 2.51 -3.04
CA ALA A 326 -26.62 3.55 -2.00
C ALA A 326 -25.34 4.39 -2.01
N ILE A 327 -25.46 5.69 -1.72
CA ILE A 327 -24.33 6.59 -1.47
C ILE A 327 -24.40 7.04 -0.01
N PHE A 328 -23.36 6.72 0.75
CA PHE A 328 -23.15 7.19 2.12
C PHE A 328 -22.05 8.25 2.09
N ALA A 329 -22.43 9.50 2.35
CA ALA A 329 -21.59 10.66 2.16
C ALA A 329 -21.44 11.44 3.48
N GLY A 330 -20.20 11.72 3.90
CA GLY A 330 -19.95 12.61 5.04
C GLY A 330 -20.21 11.99 6.42
N GLY A 331 -19.97 10.68 6.59
CA GLY A 331 -20.19 9.95 7.84
C GLY A 331 -18.95 9.86 8.74
N ALA A 332 -19.05 9.02 9.78
CA ALA A 332 -17.99 8.76 10.77
C ALA A 332 -17.57 10.00 11.60
N GLY A 333 -18.53 10.89 11.88
CA GLY A 333 -18.41 12.07 12.73
C GLY A 333 -18.64 11.76 14.21
N ALA A 334 -17.62 11.91 15.04
CA ALA A 334 -17.56 11.45 16.43
C ALA A 334 -18.51 11.99 17.47
N ALA A 335 -19.06 11.09 18.31
CA ALA A 335 -19.30 11.40 19.72
C ALA A 335 -18.65 10.44 20.75
N SER A 336 -18.08 9.28 20.37
CA SER A 336 -16.82 8.72 20.92
C SER A 336 -16.44 7.37 20.28
N TRP A 337 -15.17 6.97 20.49
CA TRP A 337 -14.46 5.76 20.02
C TRP A 337 -13.04 5.76 20.66
N SER A 338 -12.13 4.85 20.29
CA SER A 338 -11.00 4.26 21.07
C SER A 338 -11.34 2.91 21.74
N PHE A 339 -12.20 2.19 21.00
CA PHE A 339 -12.36 0.73 20.76
C PHE A 339 -12.95 -0.22 21.83
N GLY A 340 -13.51 -1.34 21.31
CA GLY A 340 -13.99 -2.57 21.98
C GLY A 340 -15.11 -3.22 21.12
N SER A 341 -15.39 -4.54 21.03
CA SER A 341 -14.52 -5.72 21.23
C SER A 341 -13.91 -6.13 19.88
N GLY A 342 -12.69 -6.67 19.90
CA GLY A 342 -11.89 -6.99 18.70
C GLY A 342 -10.62 -6.16 18.55
N SER A 343 -10.54 -5.03 19.26
CA SER A 343 -9.51 -3.99 19.10
C SER A 343 -9.57 -3.28 17.75
N SER A 344 -8.86 -2.17 17.65
CA SER A 344 -8.65 -1.40 16.43
C SER A 344 -7.30 -0.70 16.56
N HIS A 345 -6.40 -0.85 15.59
CA HIS A 345 -5.13 -0.10 15.54
C HIS A 345 -5.39 1.40 15.28
N ARG A 346 -6.54 1.74 14.68
CA ARG A 346 -7.07 3.09 14.60
C ARG A 346 -8.05 3.42 15.71
N SER A 347 -8.10 4.68 16.12
CA SER A 347 -9.00 5.09 17.19
C SER A 347 -10.40 5.40 16.67
N GLU A 348 -10.54 5.84 15.41
CA GLU A 348 -11.68 6.61 14.92
C GLU A 348 -13.00 5.84 14.77
N GLN A 349 -14.16 6.49 14.85
CA GLN A 349 -15.43 5.77 14.62
C GLN A 349 -15.45 5.29 13.19
N PRO A 350 -15.96 4.08 13.00
CA PRO A 350 -16.29 3.59 11.68
C PRO A 350 -17.69 4.05 11.28
N LEU A 351 -17.87 4.31 10.00
CA LEU A 351 -19.20 4.42 9.41
C LEU A 351 -19.99 3.10 9.54
N LEU A 352 -19.31 1.94 9.49
CA LEU A 352 -19.87 0.61 9.72
C LEU A 352 -19.23 -0.05 10.94
N PHE A 353 -19.89 0.01 12.09
CA PHE A 353 -19.45 -0.72 13.28
C PHE A 353 -20.15 -2.08 13.34
N LEU A 354 -19.42 -3.16 13.04
CA LEU A 354 -19.96 -4.51 12.88
C LEU A 354 -19.42 -5.45 13.97
N GLN A 355 -20.25 -5.78 14.95
CA GLN A 355 -19.84 -6.59 16.10
C GLN A 355 -20.67 -7.86 16.23
N ALA A 356 -20.09 -8.86 16.92
CA ALA A 356 -20.78 -10.03 17.45
C ALA A 356 -21.69 -10.74 16.41
N SER A 357 -21.12 -11.14 15.28
CA SER A 357 -21.81 -11.86 14.19
C SER A 357 -22.90 -11.09 13.45
N SER A 358 -22.91 -9.77 13.56
CA SER A 358 -23.65 -8.90 12.64
C SER A 358 -23.12 -9.01 11.20
N ALA A 359 -23.92 -8.59 10.22
CA ALA A 359 -23.55 -8.69 8.80
C ALA A 359 -23.97 -7.47 7.98
N ALA A 360 -23.05 -6.98 7.13
CA ALA A 360 -23.33 -5.98 6.11
C ALA A 360 -23.06 -6.54 4.71
N ARG A 361 -24.03 -6.37 3.80
CA ARG A 361 -23.96 -6.78 2.39
C ARG A 361 -24.26 -5.58 1.52
N LEU A 362 -23.27 -5.14 0.75
CA LEU A 362 -23.34 -3.92 -0.05
C LEU A 362 -23.13 -4.26 -1.53
N THR A 363 -24.04 -3.81 -2.38
CA THR A 363 -24.00 -4.03 -3.82
C THR A 363 -24.20 -2.71 -4.56
N ASN A 364 -23.29 -2.33 -5.46
CA ASN A 364 -23.37 -1.06 -6.19
C ASN A 364 -23.44 0.16 -5.25
N CYS A 365 -22.71 0.13 -4.14
CA CYS A 365 -22.73 1.18 -3.12
C CYS A 365 -21.47 2.06 -3.19
N ALA A 366 -21.53 3.24 -2.57
CA ALA A 366 -20.36 4.10 -2.39
C ALA A 366 -20.37 4.71 -0.99
N LEU A 367 -19.27 4.56 -0.26
CA LEU A 367 -19.01 5.15 1.04
C LEU A 367 -17.87 6.13 0.85
N ILE A 368 -18.19 7.42 0.85
CA ILE A 368 -17.29 8.48 0.40
C ILE A 368 -17.15 9.56 1.46
N ASN A 369 -15.95 10.13 1.57
CA ASN A 369 -15.68 11.29 2.42
C ASN A 369 -16.09 11.04 3.88
N CYS A 370 -15.47 10.05 4.53
CA CYS A 370 -15.69 9.74 5.93
C CYS A 370 -14.68 10.50 6.81
N ALA A 371 -15.13 11.07 7.92
CA ALA A 371 -14.23 11.76 8.86
C ALA A 371 -13.37 10.80 9.70
N GLY A 372 -13.84 9.57 9.88
CA GLY A 372 -13.15 8.48 10.58
C GLY A 372 -12.85 7.30 9.66
N GLN A 373 -13.07 6.08 10.15
CA GLN A 373 -12.91 4.84 9.37
C GLN A 373 -14.16 4.57 8.52
N VAL A 374 -14.05 3.77 7.46
CA VAL A 374 -15.25 3.24 6.78
C VAL A 374 -15.88 2.11 7.60
N GLY A 375 -15.08 1.20 8.14
CA GLY A 375 -15.57 0.04 8.89
C GLY A 375 -14.71 -0.33 10.08
N ASN A 376 -15.28 -1.11 11.00
CA ASN A 376 -14.55 -1.91 11.98
C ASN A 376 -15.39 -3.16 12.30
N GLY A 377 -14.78 -4.32 12.30
CA GLY A 377 -15.46 -5.61 12.41
C GLY A 377 -14.86 -6.53 13.47
N TYR A 378 -15.72 -7.18 14.27
CA TYR A 378 -15.32 -8.27 15.17
C TYR A 378 -16.26 -9.46 15.10
N ASN A 379 -15.73 -10.59 14.67
CA ASN A 379 -16.48 -11.82 14.39
C ASN A 379 -17.73 -11.56 13.54
N ALA A 380 -17.63 -10.66 12.56
CA ALA A 380 -18.73 -10.14 11.76
C ALA A 380 -18.55 -10.48 10.27
N GLY A 381 -19.63 -10.33 9.50
CA GLY A 381 -19.64 -10.52 8.05
C GLY A 381 -19.64 -9.18 7.29
N LEU A 382 -18.75 -9.03 6.32
CA LEU A 382 -18.81 -7.95 5.34
C LEU A 382 -18.73 -8.54 3.93
N THR A 383 -19.70 -8.22 3.09
CA THR A 383 -19.70 -8.60 1.68
C THR A 383 -19.87 -7.35 0.83
N LEU A 384 -18.89 -7.08 -0.04
CA LEU A 384 -18.90 -5.99 -1.00
C LEU A 384 -18.92 -6.57 -2.41
N GLU A 385 -19.92 -6.18 -3.18
CA GLU A 385 -19.96 -6.39 -4.62
C GLU A 385 -20.05 -5.01 -5.29
N HIS A 386 -19.09 -4.69 -6.17
CA HIS A 386 -19.11 -3.45 -6.94
C HIS A 386 -19.31 -2.19 -6.09
N THR A 387 -18.56 -2.11 -4.99
CA THR A 387 -18.70 -1.04 -4.00
C THR A 387 -17.43 -0.19 -3.94
N LEU A 388 -17.61 1.12 -3.75
CA LEU A 388 -16.51 2.08 -3.58
C LEU A 388 -16.39 2.49 -2.11
N PHE A 389 -15.22 2.30 -1.50
CA PHE A 389 -14.81 2.97 -0.28
C PHE A 389 -13.73 4.00 -0.64
N GLN A 390 -13.97 5.28 -0.38
CA GLN A 390 -13.04 6.34 -0.80
C GLN A 390 -12.97 7.51 0.17
N ARG A 391 -11.74 7.97 0.46
CA ARG A 391 -11.43 9.10 1.35
C ARG A 391 -11.98 8.89 2.76
N ALA A 392 -11.29 8.03 3.49
CA ALA A 392 -11.44 7.80 4.92
C ALA A 392 -10.05 7.67 5.56
N ILE A 393 -9.97 7.46 6.87
CA ILE A 393 -8.69 7.16 7.54
C ILE A 393 -8.18 5.77 7.14
N THR A 394 -9.09 4.79 7.11
CA THR A 394 -8.88 3.42 6.64
C THR A 394 -10.24 2.86 6.20
N ALA A 395 -10.26 1.84 5.33
CA ALA A 395 -11.49 1.09 5.09
C ALA A 395 -11.89 0.21 6.28
N GLY A 396 -10.97 -0.04 7.22
CA GLY A 396 -11.27 -0.61 8.52
C GLY A 396 -10.41 -1.79 8.92
N GLU A 397 -10.45 -2.09 10.22
CA GLU A 397 -9.91 -3.33 10.80
C GLU A 397 -11.00 -4.38 10.98
N TYR A 398 -10.69 -5.63 10.58
CA TYR A 398 -11.57 -6.77 10.74
C TYR A 398 -10.88 -7.92 11.49
N VAL A 399 -11.43 -8.24 12.66
CA VAL A 399 -10.93 -9.26 13.57
C VAL A 399 -11.90 -10.43 13.61
N GLY A 400 -11.54 -11.54 12.98
CA GLY A 400 -12.39 -12.72 12.85
C GLY A 400 -13.44 -12.57 11.74
N GLY A 401 -14.39 -13.49 11.72
CA GLY A 401 -15.49 -13.47 10.75
C GLY A 401 -15.07 -13.72 9.30
N VAL A 402 -15.93 -13.31 8.36
CA VAL A 402 -15.75 -13.53 6.92
C VAL A 402 -15.92 -12.22 6.18
N ILE A 403 -14.87 -11.82 5.46
CA ILE A 403 -14.83 -10.60 4.67
C ILE A 403 -14.68 -10.99 3.21
N THR A 404 -15.59 -10.54 2.35
CA THR A 404 -15.56 -10.82 0.92
C THR A 404 -15.69 -9.51 0.16
N ILE A 405 -14.70 -9.20 -0.66
CA ILE A 405 -14.65 -7.98 -1.47
C ILE A 405 -14.47 -8.39 -2.93
N ASN A 406 -15.46 -8.06 -3.76
CA ASN A 406 -15.47 -8.41 -5.16
C ASN A 406 -15.88 -7.22 -6.05
N HIS A 407 -15.23 -7.08 -7.22
CA HIS A 407 -15.44 -5.99 -8.17
C HIS A 407 -15.44 -4.58 -7.58
N SER A 408 -14.76 -4.37 -6.46
CA SER A 408 -14.87 -3.17 -5.63
C SER A 408 -13.61 -2.31 -5.72
N ALA A 409 -13.68 -1.09 -5.19
CA ALA A 409 -12.54 -0.19 -5.10
C ALA A 409 -12.43 0.37 -3.68
N ILE A 410 -11.27 0.15 -3.07
CA ILE A 410 -10.93 0.55 -1.72
C ILE A 410 -9.71 1.46 -1.84
N ILE A 411 -9.92 2.78 -1.96
CA ILE A 411 -8.88 3.73 -2.35
C ILE A 411 -8.86 5.03 -1.54
N GLU A 412 -7.70 5.68 -1.48
CA GLU A 412 -7.49 6.98 -0.81
C GLU A 412 -7.68 6.92 0.71
N PHE A 413 -6.66 6.42 1.41
CA PHE A 413 -6.60 6.35 2.88
C PHE A 413 -5.35 7.06 3.42
N PRO A 414 -5.46 8.33 3.82
CA PRO A 414 -6.46 9.33 3.43
C PRO A 414 -6.29 9.80 1.97
N ASN A 415 -6.91 10.93 1.60
CA ASN A 415 -6.86 11.49 0.23
C ASN A 415 -5.44 11.58 -0.36
N ASP A 416 -5.34 11.35 -1.67
CA ASP A 416 -4.06 11.40 -2.40
C ASP A 416 -3.62 12.86 -2.68
N ASP A 417 -3.13 13.54 -1.65
CA ASP A 417 -2.63 14.93 -1.72
C ASP A 417 -1.12 15.05 -1.89
N GLY A 418 -0.39 13.94 -1.82
CA GLY A 418 1.08 13.92 -1.87
C GLY A 418 1.79 14.42 -0.61
N VAL A 419 1.07 14.66 0.48
CA VAL A 419 1.66 15.01 1.78
C VAL A 419 2.07 13.74 2.50
N VAL A 420 3.38 13.55 2.66
CA VAL A 420 4.00 12.42 3.38
C VAL A 420 5.21 12.90 4.17
N ASP A 421 5.11 12.86 5.50
CA ASP A 421 6.17 13.16 6.45
C ASP A 421 6.39 11.98 7.42
N ALA A 422 7.24 12.18 8.43
CA ALA A 422 7.56 11.14 9.42
C ALA A 422 6.39 10.79 10.34
N GLN A 423 5.42 11.69 10.55
CA GLN A 423 4.24 11.38 11.35
C GLN A 423 3.26 10.54 10.54
N ILE A 424 3.04 10.92 9.27
CA ILE A 424 2.17 10.18 8.35
C ILE A 424 2.71 8.77 8.08
N ALA A 425 4.02 8.64 7.91
CA ALA A 425 4.67 7.35 7.64
C ALA A 425 4.67 6.40 8.85
N ASP A 426 4.11 6.77 10.00
CA ASP A 426 4.01 5.92 11.19
C ASP A 426 2.57 5.95 11.75
N ALA A 427 1.61 6.38 10.93
CA ALA A 427 0.25 6.67 11.36
C ALA A 427 -0.77 5.58 10.99
N ASP A 428 -0.36 4.39 10.53
CA ASP A 428 -1.25 3.25 10.25
C ASP A 428 -2.44 3.61 9.34
N TYR A 429 -2.18 4.40 8.30
CA TYR A 429 -3.20 4.76 7.30
C TYR A 429 -3.39 3.65 6.27
N ASP A 430 -3.67 2.45 6.78
CA ASP A 430 -3.86 1.26 5.97
C ASP A 430 -5.11 1.37 5.13
N GLY A 431 -5.03 0.82 3.92
CA GLY A 431 -6.19 0.62 3.07
C GLY A 431 -7.21 -0.24 3.79
N ILE A 432 -6.87 -1.49 4.10
CA ILE A 432 -7.71 -2.41 4.88
C ILE A 432 -6.85 -3.33 5.73
N TYR A 433 -7.29 -3.61 6.96
CA TYR A 433 -6.52 -4.34 7.95
C TYR A 433 -7.23 -5.61 8.45
N PHE A 434 -6.48 -6.70 8.56
CA PHE A 434 -6.98 -8.00 8.96
C PHE A 434 -6.16 -8.65 10.08
N THR A 435 -6.84 -9.18 11.09
CA THR A 435 -6.22 -10.09 12.06
C THR A 435 -6.69 -11.52 11.82
N THR A 436 -7.57 -12.09 12.64
CA THR A 436 -8.05 -13.47 12.45
C THR A 436 -9.19 -13.55 11.45
N GLY A 437 -9.56 -14.76 10.99
CA GLY A 437 -10.76 -14.98 10.16
C GLY A 437 -10.47 -15.43 8.73
N THR A 438 -11.47 -15.28 7.85
CA THR A 438 -11.39 -15.65 6.44
C THR A 438 -11.66 -14.45 5.55
N HIS A 439 -10.70 -14.07 4.72
CA HIS A 439 -10.75 -12.84 3.94
C HIS A 439 -10.49 -13.16 2.46
N VAL A 440 -11.42 -12.76 1.60
CA VAL A 440 -11.43 -13.10 0.17
C VAL A 440 -11.57 -11.79 -0.62
N LEU A 441 -10.52 -11.40 -1.32
CA LEU A 441 -10.42 -10.17 -2.11
C LEU A 441 -10.25 -10.53 -3.58
N MET A 442 -11.17 -10.10 -4.44
CA MET A 442 -11.22 -10.53 -5.84
C MET A 442 -11.57 -9.38 -6.78
N ASN A 443 -10.99 -9.37 -7.98
CA ASN A 443 -11.43 -8.48 -9.08
C ASN A 443 -11.46 -6.98 -8.70
N SER A 444 -10.67 -6.57 -7.71
CA SER A 444 -10.86 -5.29 -7.00
C SER A 444 -9.61 -4.40 -7.07
N LEU A 445 -9.79 -3.12 -6.72
CA LEU A 445 -8.74 -2.11 -6.63
C LEU A 445 -8.47 -1.77 -5.17
N PHE A 446 -7.19 -1.72 -4.80
CA PHE A 446 -6.74 -1.31 -3.46
C PHE A 446 -5.60 -0.30 -3.57
N GLY A 447 -5.49 0.60 -2.59
CA GLY A 447 -4.31 1.43 -2.38
C GLY A 447 -4.58 2.93 -2.44
N PHE A 448 -3.61 3.71 -2.91
CA PHE A 448 -3.51 5.14 -2.60
C PHE A 448 -3.60 5.35 -1.08
N ALA A 449 -2.89 4.48 -0.35
CA ALA A 449 -2.85 4.42 1.10
C ALA A 449 -1.56 5.07 1.57
N LYS A 450 -1.63 5.81 2.67
CA LYS A 450 -0.45 6.43 3.28
C LYS A 450 0.30 5.48 4.22
N ASP A 451 -0.13 4.23 4.30
CA ASP A 451 0.59 3.10 4.87
C ASP A 451 0.49 1.90 3.92
N ASP A 452 0.02 0.74 4.36
CA ASP A 452 -0.18 -0.44 3.53
C ASP A 452 -1.50 -0.38 2.74
N ALA A 453 -1.59 -1.03 1.58
CA ALA A 453 -2.86 -1.14 0.87
C ALA A 453 -3.74 -2.26 1.43
N ILE A 454 -3.15 -3.42 1.71
CA ILE A 454 -3.80 -4.56 2.35
C ILE A 454 -2.85 -5.08 3.42
N ASP A 455 -3.23 -4.88 4.68
CA ASP A 455 -2.45 -5.32 5.82
C ASP A 455 -3.11 -6.51 6.51
N SER A 456 -2.30 -7.51 6.81
CA SER A 456 -2.60 -8.52 7.81
C SER A 456 -1.48 -8.62 8.83
N GLY A 457 -1.21 -7.48 9.47
CA GLY A 457 0.01 -7.16 10.20
C GLY A 457 0.11 -7.76 11.59
N SER A 458 -0.98 -8.27 12.16
CA SER A 458 -0.98 -8.80 13.53
C SER A 458 -1.98 -9.93 13.78
N GLY A 459 -1.91 -10.49 15.00
CA GLY A 459 -2.86 -11.47 15.50
C GLY A 459 -2.52 -12.93 15.20
N GLY A 460 -3.55 -13.77 15.31
CA GLY A 460 -3.47 -15.22 15.20
C GLY A 460 -3.86 -15.75 13.82
N ALA A 461 -4.19 -17.04 13.78
CA ALA A 461 -4.44 -17.75 12.53
C ALA A 461 -5.62 -17.14 11.75
N GLY A 462 -5.49 -17.16 10.42
CA GLY A 462 -6.49 -16.66 9.50
C GLY A 462 -6.01 -16.73 8.06
N THR A 463 -6.92 -16.52 7.12
CA THR A 463 -6.66 -16.62 5.68
C THR A 463 -6.89 -15.29 4.99
N VAL A 464 -5.96 -14.93 4.11
CA VAL A 464 -6.12 -13.82 3.17
C VAL A 464 -5.92 -14.39 1.77
N TYR A 465 -6.97 -14.39 0.96
CA TYR A 465 -6.94 -14.82 -0.42
C TYR A 465 -7.20 -13.63 -1.33
N VAL A 466 -6.20 -13.25 -2.12
CA VAL A 466 -6.24 -12.13 -3.07
C VAL A 466 -6.13 -12.68 -4.50
N THR A 467 -7.05 -12.33 -5.39
CA THR A 467 -6.97 -12.75 -6.79
C THR A 467 -7.49 -11.73 -7.79
N ASN A 468 -6.84 -11.60 -8.94
CA ASN A 468 -7.24 -10.69 -10.01
C ASN A 468 -7.44 -9.24 -9.53
N CYS A 469 -6.58 -8.78 -8.61
CA CYS A 469 -6.65 -7.44 -8.04
C CYS A 469 -5.64 -6.50 -8.69
N TRP A 470 -5.87 -5.20 -8.49
CA TRP A 470 -4.90 -4.15 -8.76
C TRP A 470 -4.60 -3.42 -7.46
N VAL A 471 -3.35 -3.42 -7.02
CA VAL A 471 -2.91 -2.79 -5.77
C VAL A 471 -1.84 -1.77 -6.10
N GLU A 472 -2.08 -0.51 -5.75
CA GLU A 472 -1.20 0.58 -6.18
C GLU A 472 -1.03 1.71 -5.19
N SER A 473 0.16 2.30 -5.18
CA SER A 473 0.46 3.54 -4.45
C SER A 473 0.22 3.43 -2.94
N ALA A 474 0.65 2.33 -2.33
CA ALA A 474 0.85 2.24 -0.88
C ALA A 474 2.17 2.92 -0.51
N LEU A 475 2.22 3.65 0.60
CA LEU A 475 3.48 4.22 1.08
C LEU A 475 4.47 3.11 1.43
N HIS A 476 3.97 2.07 2.09
CA HIS A 476 4.72 0.89 2.50
C HIS A 476 4.36 -0.29 1.61
N GLU A 477 3.53 -1.23 2.04
CA GLU A 477 3.32 -2.49 1.34
C GLU A 477 2.04 -2.48 0.52
N ALA A 478 2.09 -2.99 -0.71
CA ALA A 478 0.86 -3.41 -1.38
C ALA A 478 0.22 -4.59 -0.61
N HIS A 479 1.03 -5.57 -0.22
CA HIS A 479 0.63 -6.76 0.52
C HIS A 479 1.54 -6.94 1.75
N ALA A 480 1.06 -6.57 2.94
CA ALA A 480 1.76 -6.75 4.22
C ALA A 480 1.24 -7.99 4.95
N TRP A 481 1.99 -9.10 4.88
CA TRP A 481 1.60 -10.35 5.54
C TRP A 481 2.44 -10.56 6.78
N SER A 482 1.79 -10.63 7.96
CA SER A 482 2.43 -10.96 9.24
C SER A 482 1.53 -11.84 10.14
N GLY A 483 2.04 -12.25 11.29
CA GLY A 483 1.27 -12.88 12.38
C GLY A 483 1.47 -14.39 12.57
N GLN A 484 0.69 -14.98 13.48
CA GLN A 484 0.80 -16.39 13.89
C GLN A 484 -0.17 -17.29 13.13
N GLY A 485 0.30 -18.37 12.51
CA GLY A 485 -0.55 -19.33 11.78
C GLY A 485 -1.30 -18.72 10.59
N ARG A 486 -0.82 -17.55 10.11
CA ARG A 486 -1.36 -16.84 8.95
C ARG A 486 -1.07 -17.61 7.67
N VAL A 487 -2.08 -17.74 6.81
CA VAL A 487 -1.93 -18.24 5.45
C VAL A 487 -2.41 -17.18 4.48
N ALA A 488 -1.49 -16.61 3.71
CA ALA A 488 -1.78 -15.62 2.68
C ALA A 488 -1.60 -16.25 1.30
N SER A 489 -2.50 -15.96 0.38
CA SER A 489 -2.51 -16.50 -0.97
C SER A 489 -2.84 -15.40 -1.98
N SER A 490 -1.94 -15.12 -2.92
CA SER A 490 -2.07 -14.04 -3.90
C SER A 490 -1.91 -14.56 -5.32
N TYR A 491 -2.89 -14.32 -6.19
CA TYR A 491 -2.90 -14.80 -7.57
C TYR A 491 -3.26 -13.71 -8.56
N ASP A 492 -2.69 -13.75 -9.77
CA ASP A 492 -3.17 -12.98 -10.93
C ASP A 492 -3.31 -11.46 -10.65
N THR A 493 -2.45 -10.89 -9.79
CA THR A 493 -2.63 -9.54 -9.22
C THR A 493 -1.46 -8.62 -9.60
N VAL A 494 -1.77 -7.33 -9.82
CA VAL A 494 -0.80 -6.26 -10.08
C VAL A 494 -0.46 -5.54 -8.78
N LEU A 495 0.84 -5.36 -8.49
CA LEU A 495 1.39 -4.64 -7.35
C LEU A 495 2.34 -3.56 -7.89
N ILE A 496 1.95 -2.29 -7.82
CA ILE A 496 2.68 -1.21 -8.52
C ILE A 496 2.77 0.09 -7.72
N ASN A 497 3.91 0.79 -7.82
CA ASN A 497 4.11 2.10 -7.18
C ASN A 497 4.10 2.10 -5.64
N CYS A 498 4.37 0.96 -5.00
CA CYS A 498 4.40 0.81 -3.55
C CYS A 498 5.83 0.82 -2.99
N GLY A 499 5.98 1.06 -1.69
CA GLY A 499 7.25 0.84 -1.00
C GLY A 499 7.70 -0.61 -1.18
N GLN A 500 6.77 -1.54 -1.04
CA GLN A 500 6.98 -2.96 -1.28
C GLN A 500 5.80 -3.55 -2.05
N GLY A 501 6.09 -4.46 -2.99
CA GLY A 501 5.06 -5.22 -3.70
C GLY A 501 4.42 -6.24 -2.77
N ILE A 502 5.16 -7.30 -2.43
CA ILE A 502 4.71 -8.33 -1.50
C ILE A 502 5.72 -8.58 -0.40
N GLU A 503 5.24 -8.56 0.84
CA GLU A 503 6.04 -8.81 2.04
C GLU A 503 5.62 -10.12 2.71
N ASN A 504 6.63 -10.86 3.17
CA ASN A 504 6.51 -11.89 4.20
C ASN A 504 7.17 -11.33 5.47
N GLY A 505 6.37 -10.66 6.30
CA GLY A 505 6.78 -9.88 7.45
C GLY A 505 7.00 -10.73 8.71
N TRP A 506 6.71 -10.15 9.87
CA TRP A 506 7.06 -10.73 11.17
C TRP A 506 6.11 -11.82 11.66
N THR A 507 6.62 -12.59 12.62
CA THR A 507 5.97 -13.75 13.22
C THR A 507 5.65 -13.53 14.70
N THR A 508 4.42 -13.85 15.10
CA THR A 508 4.04 -13.99 16.53
C THR A 508 4.11 -15.47 16.93
N GLY A 509 4.82 -15.82 18.02
CA GLY A 509 4.84 -17.19 18.56
C GLY A 509 6.11 -17.55 19.33
N ALA A 510 6.02 -18.46 20.30
CA ALA A 510 7.15 -18.83 21.16
C ALA A 510 8.28 -19.52 20.37
N ASN A 511 9.51 -19.02 20.54
CA ASN A 511 10.73 -19.67 20.08
C ASN A 511 10.71 -21.18 20.43
N GLY A 512 10.68 -22.06 19.41
CA GLY A 512 10.94 -23.50 19.58
C GLY A 512 9.75 -24.48 19.52
N ALA A 513 8.57 -24.09 19.01
CA ALA A 513 7.48 -25.05 18.76
C ALA A 513 7.64 -25.82 17.41
N PRO A 514 7.24 -27.10 17.32
CA PRO A 514 7.45 -27.95 16.13
C PRO A 514 6.26 -28.00 15.13
N ILE A 515 5.78 -26.86 14.60
CA ILE A 515 4.77 -26.67 13.51
C ILE A 515 5.07 -25.30 12.80
N PRO A 516 4.85 -25.09 11.47
CA PRO A 516 5.69 -24.20 10.68
C PRO A 516 5.59 -22.72 11.02
N THR A 517 6.68 -22.09 10.65
CA THR A 517 7.02 -20.70 10.73
C THR A 517 6.12 -19.82 9.84
N SER A 518 5.20 -19.04 10.42
CA SER A 518 4.23 -18.20 9.69
C SER A 518 4.64 -16.71 9.62
N PRO A 519 4.12 -15.89 8.71
CA PRO A 519 3.07 -16.18 7.74
C PRO A 519 3.56 -17.11 6.62
N ASP A 520 2.67 -18.00 6.18
CA ASP A 520 2.88 -18.80 4.98
C ASP A 520 2.27 -18.06 3.79
N CYS A 521 3.14 -17.46 2.97
CA CYS A 521 2.76 -16.62 1.85
C CYS A 521 2.93 -17.40 0.53
N PHE A 522 1.81 -17.70 -0.13
CA PHE A 522 1.77 -18.34 -1.44
C PHE A 522 1.39 -17.32 -2.50
N ALA A 523 2.23 -17.14 -3.51
CA ALA A 523 1.98 -16.18 -4.58
C ALA A 523 2.33 -16.75 -5.95
N GLU A 524 1.46 -16.48 -6.92
CA GLU A 524 1.65 -16.93 -8.31
C GLU A 524 1.03 -15.98 -9.33
N ARG A 525 1.66 -15.82 -10.51
CA ARG A 525 1.17 -14.98 -11.61
C ARG A 525 0.95 -13.52 -11.20
N LEU A 526 1.85 -13.00 -10.37
CA LEU A 526 1.85 -11.59 -10.01
C LEU A 526 2.63 -10.75 -11.02
N LEU A 527 2.25 -9.49 -11.15
CA LEU A 527 3.09 -8.44 -11.72
C LEU A 527 3.45 -7.46 -10.60
N THR A 528 4.69 -7.51 -10.13
CA THR A 528 5.23 -6.55 -9.16
C THR A 528 6.24 -5.63 -9.86
N THR A 529 5.87 -4.37 -10.06
CA THR A 529 6.68 -3.42 -10.84
C THR A 529 6.67 -2.00 -10.29
N ALA A 530 7.75 -1.26 -10.54
CA ALA A 530 7.89 0.14 -10.12
C ALA A 530 7.65 0.37 -8.61
N ASN A 531 8.01 -0.61 -7.78
CA ASN A 531 8.03 -0.51 -6.31
C ASN A 531 9.45 -0.21 -5.82
N SER A 532 9.62 0.18 -4.55
CA SER A 532 10.96 0.19 -3.94
C SER A 532 11.50 -1.24 -3.82
N VAL A 533 10.68 -2.18 -3.36
CA VAL A 533 11.01 -3.62 -3.34
C VAL A 533 9.90 -4.43 -4.04
N GLY A 534 10.27 -5.34 -4.95
CA GLY A 534 9.31 -6.20 -5.64
C GLY A 534 8.76 -7.32 -4.74
N ALA A 535 9.65 -8.09 -4.13
CA ALA A 535 9.35 -9.16 -3.18
C ALA A 535 10.30 -9.11 -1.97
N ARG A 536 9.74 -9.18 -0.75
CA ARG A 536 10.50 -9.10 0.50
C ARG A 536 10.24 -10.26 1.46
N THR A 537 11.29 -10.66 2.18
CA THR A 537 11.15 -11.39 3.44
C THR A 537 11.77 -10.59 4.57
N GLY A 538 11.02 -10.46 5.67
CA GLY A 538 11.27 -9.52 6.75
C GLY A 538 10.52 -8.20 6.57
N ASP A 539 10.53 -7.39 7.60
CA ASP A 539 10.05 -6.00 7.59
C ASP A 539 11.17 -5.04 8.07
N ASN A 540 10.81 -3.79 8.37
CA ASN A 540 11.74 -2.74 8.73
C ASN A 540 12.11 -2.70 10.22
N TYR A 541 11.56 -3.59 11.03
CA TYR A 541 11.67 -3.56 12.49
C TYR A 541 12.72 -4.54 13.02
N ASP A 542 12.83 -4.62 14.35
CA ASP A 542 13.68 -5.58 15.06
C ASP A 542 12.80 -6.67 15.69
N TRP A 543 12.21 -7.51 14.84
CA TRP A 543 11.23 -8.54 15.24
C TRP A 543 11.64 -9.95 14.81
N SER A 544 10.87 -10.98 15.15
CA SER A 544 11.15 -12.35 14.70
C SER A 544 10.56 -12.60 13.32
N TYR A 545 11.36 -13.16 12.40
CA TYR A 545 10.91 -13.50 11.03
C TYR A 545 11.10 -14.98 10.80
N GLN A 546 10.03 -15.72 11.01
CA GLN A 546 10.00 -17.15 10.80
C GLN A 546 9.28 -17.47 9.47
N GLY A 547 8.29 -16.68 9.05
CA GLY A 547 7.46 -16.89 7.85
C GLY A 547 8.16 -17.34 6.57
N PHE A 548 7.39 -17.87 5.62
CA PHE A 548 7.89 -18.37 4.34
C PHE A 548 7.19 -17.70 3.15
N LEU A 549 7.98 -17.22 2.19
CA LEU A 549 7.48 -16.67 0.93
C LEU A 549 7.73 -17.63 -0.24
N ARG A 550 6.67 -18.15 -0.85
CA ARG A 550 6.72 -18.80 -2.15
C ARG A 550 6.12 -17.88 -3.21
N LEU A 551 6.92 -17.42 -4.15
CA LEU A 551 6.48 -16.59 -5.27
C LEU A 551 6.98 -17.21 -6.59
N THR A 552 6.04 -17.64 -7.43
CA THR A 552 6.35 -18.39 -8.66
C THR A 552 5.58 -17.87 -9.87
N ASN A 553 6.06 -18.19 -11.08
CA ASN A 553 5.39 -17.85 -12.35
C ASN A 553 4.98 -16.37 -12.47
N SER A 554 5.76 -15.46 -11.89
CA SER A 554 5.43 -14.03 -11.75
C SER A 554 6.44 -13.15 -12.50
N LEU A 555 6.06 -11.89 -12.73
CA LEU A 555 6.92 -10.84 -13.27
C LEU A 555 7.31 -9.89 -12.12
N ILE A 556 8.60 -9.86 -11.78
CA ILE A 556 9.17 -8.99 -10.74
C ILE A 556 10.13 -8.03 -11.45
N LEU A 557 9.59 -6.91 -11.92
CA LEU A 557 10.23 -6.09 -12.96
C LEU A 557 10.36 -4.63 -12.53
N TYR A 558 11.45 -3.96 -12.89
CA TYR A 558 11.65 -2.52 -12.76
C TYR A 558 11.32 -1.95 -11.37
N ASN A 559 11.52 -2.76 -10.32
CA ASN A 559 11.53 -2.28 -8.94
C ASN A 559 12.92 -1.68 -8.66
N TYR A 560 13.04 -0.81 -7.65
CA TYR A 560 14.37 -0.38 -7.21
C TYR A 560 15.21 -1.59 -6.77
N ARG A 561 14.57 -2.56 -6.11
CA ARG A 561 15.07 -3.94 -5.94
C ARG A 561 13.98 -4.93 -6.29
N ASP A 562 14.26 -5.86 -7.18
CA ASP A 562 13.29 -6.94 -7.46
C ASP A 562 13.09 -7.84 -6.22
N VAL A 563 14.17 -8.16 -5.51
CA VAL A 563 14.13 -9.03 -4.33
C VAL A 563 14.96 -8.46 -3.19
N PHE A 564 14.38 -8.42 -2.00
CA PHE A 564 15.06 -8.04 -0.76
C PHE A 564 14.83 -9.06 0.34
N ALA A 565 15.89 -9.75 0.76
CA ALA A 565 15.82 -10.87 1.70
C ALA A 565 16.50 -10.55 3.04
N LYS A 566 16.73 -9.27 3.36
CA LYS A 566 17.55 -8.86 4.50
C LYS A 566 16.68 -8.49 5.69
N THR A 567 17.10 -8.95 6.88
CA THR A 567 16.48 -8.61 8.17
C THR A 567 17.51 -8.05 9.15
N TRP A 568 17.05 -7.27 10.12
CA TRP A 568 17.91 -6.56 11.08
C TRP A 568 17.67 -6.97 12.54
N ASN A 569 17.11 -8.14 12.79
CA ASN A 569 16.52 -8.49 14.07
C ASN A 569 17.43 -9.17 15.12
N THR A 570 17.64 -8.50 16.25
CA THR A 570 18.25 -9.05 17.47
C THR A 570 17.28 -9.91 18.27
N THR A 571 15.97 -9.78 18.05
CA THR A 571 14.95 -10.50 18.80
C THR A 571 14.71 -11.92 18.25
N GLY A 572 14.33 -12.85 19.14
CA GLY A 572 14.14 -14.27 18.82
C GLY A 572 15.22 -15.19 19.39
N GLN A 573 15.29 -16.45 18.92
CA GLN A 573 16.37 -17.41 19.23
C GLN A 573 16.80 -18.18 17.98
N GLY A 574 18.05 -18.64 17.92
CA GLY A 574 18.54 -19.49 16.82
C GLY A 574 18.65 -18.75 15.48
N TRP A 575 18.14 -19.33 14.39
CA TRP A 575 18.15 -18.70 13.06
C TRP A 575 17.36 -17.37 13.04
N ASP A 576 16.43 -17.17 13.99
CA ASP A 576 15.67 -15.93 14.09
C ASP A 576 16.57 -14.73 14.36
N THR A 577 17.68 -14.88 15.10
CA THR A 577 18.57 -13.74 15.40
C THR A 577 19.65 -13.52 14.33
N ASN A 578 19.53 -14.14 13.16
CA ASN A 578 20.47 -13.95 12.05
C ASN A 578 20.27 -12.60 11.37
N GLN A 579 20.82 -11.58 11.99
CA GLN A 579 20.86 -10.22 11.46
C GLN A 579 21.85 -10.10 10.31
N TRP A 580 21.54 -9.22 9.35
CA TRP A 580 22.43 -8.84 8.25
C TRP A 580 22.81 -10.00 7.32
N VAL A 581 21.99 -11.06 7.31
CA VAL A 581 22.10 -12.23 6.44
C VAL A 581 20.86 -12.30 5.57
N ASP A 582 21.05 -12.72 4.32
CA ASP A 582 19.92 -12.97 3.43
C ASP A 582 19.15 -14.22 3.90
N ARG A 583 17.84 -14.07 4.11
CA ARG A 583 16.90 -15.12 4.54
C ARG A 583 16.51 -16.08 3.40
N LEU A 584 17.50 -16.54 2.63
CA LEU A 584 17.25 -17.32 1.42
C LEU A 584 16.48 -18.63 1.67
N ALA A 585 16.67 -19.25 2.84
CA ALA A 585 15.96 -20.48 3.21
C ALA A 585 14.45 -20.28 3.47
N GLN A 586 13.99 -19.03 3.58
CA GLN A 586 12.59 -18.66 3.81
C GLN A 586 11.91 -18.18 2.52
N MET A 587 12.58 -18.33 1.38
CA MET A 587 12.09 -17.86 0.09
C MET A 587 12.19 -18.97 -0.96
N ASP A 588 11.08 -19.30 -1.60
CA ASP A 588 11.03 -20.10 -2.83
C ASP A 588 10.64 -19.17 -3.99
N LEU A 589 11.65 -18.54 -4.61
CA LEU A 589 11.50 -17.69 -5.79
C LEU A 589 12.00 -18.45 -7.03
N ARG A 590 11.09 -18.97 -7.84
CA ARG A 590 11.45 -19.72 -9.06
C ARG A 590 10.42 -19.54 -10.16
N SER A 591 10.87 -19.78 -11.40
CA SER A 591 10.03 -19.65 -12.60
C SER A 591 9.44 -18.24 -12.77
N ASN A 592 10.06 -17.23 -12.16
CA ASN A 592 9.71 -15.82 -12.36
C ASN A 592 10.57 -15.19 -13.45
N TYR A 593 10.19 -14.00 -13.88
CA TYR A 593 11.05 -13.08 -14.61
C TYR A 593 11.52 -11.97 -13.67
N LEU A 594 12.84 -11.75 -13.62
CA LEU A 594 13.47 -10.65 -12.90
C LEU A 594 14.03 -9.62 -13.89
N THR A 595 14.09 -8.35 -13.52
CA THR A 595 14.72 -7.29 -14.32
C THR A 595 16.17 -7.62 -14.64
N GLN A 596 16.87 -8.21 -13.68
CA GLN A 596 18.27 -8.63 -13.78
C GLN A 596 18.46 -10.00 -13.14
N ALA A 597 19.52 -10.71 -13.54
CA ALA A 597 19.85 -11.99 -12.95
C ALA A 597 20.18 -11.84 -11.46
N ASP A 598 19.58 -12.67 -10.62
CA ASP A 598 19.94 -12.80 -9.21
C ASP A 598 20.54 -14.19 -8.95
N ALA A 599 21.85 -14.22 -8.69
CA ALA A 599 22.58 -15.48 -8.45
C ALA A 599 22.08 -16.23 -7.20
N ARG A 600 21.39 -15.56 -6.28
CA ARG A 600 20.78 -16.17 -5.09
C ARG A 600 19.52 -16.96 -5.45
N PHE A 601 18.87 -16.61 -6.56
CA PHE A 601 17.65 -17.24 -7.06
C PHE A 601 17.79 -17.64 -8.53
N PRO A 602 18.69 -18.60 -8.86
CA PRO A 602 19.09 -18.91 -10.24
C PRO A 602 17.99 -19.60 -11.06
N SER A 603 16.91 -20.06 -10.42
CA SER A 603 15.77 -20.72 -11.07
C SER A 603 14.78 -19.74 -11.74
N ASN A 604 15.17 -18.48 -11.89
CA ASN A 604 14.38 -17.43 -12.54
C ASN A 604 15.00 -17.03 -13.89
N SER A 605 14.17 -16.51 -14.78
CA SER A 605 14.61 -15.97 -16.07
C SER A 605 14.90 -14.48 -15.95
N VAL A 606 15.85 -13.99 -16.75
CA VAL A 606 16.03 -12.55 -16.96
C VAL A 606 14.98 -12.07 -17.95
N TRP A 607 14.32 -10.95 -17.63
CA TRP A 607 13.36 -10.28 -18.49
C TRP A 607 14.03 -9.77 -19.77
N ASP A 608 13.54 -10.25 -20.92
CA ASP A 608 13.87 -9.70 -22.23
C ASP A 608 12.63 -8.95 -22.73
N PRO A 609 12.62 -7.60 -22.68
CA PRO A 609 11.42 -6.83 -23.01
C PRO A 609 10.95 -7.04 -24.45
N ALA A 610 11.87 -7.29 -25.40
CA ALA A 610 11.52 -7.48 -26.81
C ALA A 610 10.88 -8.85 -27.05
N ARG A 611 11.34 -9.88 -26.35
CA ARG A 611 10.83 -11.26 -26.50
C ARG A 611 9.64 -11.56 -25.59
N ASP A 612 9.67 -11.05 -24.37
CA ASP A 612 8.75 -11.41 -23.30
C ASP A 612 7.68 -10.34 -23.03
N GLY A 613 7.81 -9.13 -23.59
CA GLY A 613 6.90 -7.99 -23.37
C GLY A 613 5.41 -8.28 -23.58
N TRP A 614 5.07 -9.15 -24.54
CA TRP A 614 3.68 -9.56 -24.81
C TRP A 614 2.99 -10.21 -23.60
N ARG A 615 3.75 -10.78 -22.65
CA ARG A 615 3.20 -11.41 -21.44
C ARG A 615 2.43 -10.42 -20.58
N LEU A 616 2.78 -9.14 -20.63
CA LEU A 616 2.14 -8.08 -19.85
C LEU A 616 0.65 -7.91 -20.18
N ALA A 617 0.21 -8.32 -21.38
CA ALA A 617 -1.17 -8.22 -21.82
C ALA A 617 -2.16 -8.93 -20.87
N HIS A 618 -1.72 -9.96 -20.13
CA HIS A 618 -2.54 -10.67 -19.12
C HIS A 618 -3.09 -9.73 -18.05
N TRP A 619 -2.31 -8.74 -17.62
CA TRP A 619 -2.68 -7.80 -16.55
C TRP A 619 -3.23 -6.47 -17.07
N MET A 620 -3.21 -6.26 -18.39
CA MET A 620 -3.71 -5.02 -18.97
C MET A 620 -5.24 -5.03 -19.02
N SER A 621 -5.83 -3.95 -18.55
CA SER A 621 -7.26 -3.67 -18.77
C SER A 621 -7.50 -2.67 -19.88
N THR A 622 -6.47 -2.04 -20.45
CA THR A 622 -6.53 -1.13 -21.60
C THR A 622 -6.25 -1.90 -22.89
N PRO A 623 -6.61 -1.38 -24.07
CA PRO A 623 -6.21 -2.02 -25.34
C PRO A 623 -4.67 -2.17 -25.40
N PRO A 624 -4.12 -3.35 -25.76
CA PRO A 624 -2.67 -3.59 -25.71
C PRO A 624 -1.84 -2.58 -26.52
N ASP A 625 -2.36 -2.13 -27.66
CA ASP A 625 -1.69 -1.20 -28.58
C ASP A 625 -2.03 0.28 -28.31
N ALA A 626 -2.76 0.58 -27.22
CA ALA A 626 -3.10 1.95 -26.89
C ALA A 626 -1.83 2.74 -26.49
N PRO A 627 -1.56 3.92 -27.10
CA PRO A 627 -0.53 4.80 -26.61
C PRO A 627 -0.85 5.21 -25.16
N VAL A 628 0.09 4.96 -24.26
CA VAL A 628 -0.02 5.32 -22.84
C VAL A 628 0.15 6.82 -22.64
N GLY A 629 -0.50 7.34 -21.61
CA GLY A 629 -0.28 8.71 -21.13
C GLY A 629 1.15 8.89 -20.65
N ILE A 630 1.68 10.10 -20.77
CA ILE A 630 3.04 10.46 -20.35
C ILE A 630 2.94 11.76 -19.54
N GLY A 631 3.65 11.84 -18.43
CA GLY A 631 3.73 13.07 -17.65
C GLY A 631 4.95 13.14 -16.75
N LEU A 632 5.25 14.35 -16.27
CA LEU A 632 6.20 14.54 -15.19
C LEU A 632 5.54 14.05 -13.90
N ALA A 633 6.15 13.08 -13.24
CA ALA A 633 5.61 12.45 -12.03
C ALA A 633 5.94 13.27 -10.78
N VAL A 634 5.54 14.55 -10.81
CA VAL A 634 5.77 15.52 -9.74
C VAL A 634 4.43 16.09 -9.28
N ARG A 635 4.30 16.31 -7.97
CA ARG A 635 3.10 16.90 -7.34
C ARG A 635 3.03 18.42 -7.51
N THR A 636 4.16 19.05 -7.85
CA THR A 636 4.32 20.50 -8.00
C THR A 636 5.01 20.84 -9.32
N ASN A 637 4.66 21.98 -9.90
CA ASN A 637 5.33 22.54 -11.08
C ASN A 637 6.56 23.40 -10.72
N GLN A 638 6.95 23.45 -9.45
CA GLN A 638 8.12 24.17 -8.95
C GLN A 638 9.02 23.20 -8.17
N LEU A 639 10.26 23.04 -8.66
CA LEU A 639 11.26 22.19 -8.03
C LEU A 639 12.45 23.04 -7.54
N PRO A 640 13.01 22.74 -6.36
CA PRO A 640 14.30 23.30 -5.96
C PRO A 640 15.37 22.95 -7.00
N MET A 641 16.30 23.88 -7.25
CA MET A 641 17.38 23.66 -8.24
C MET A 641 18.20 22.40 -7.93
N ALA A 642 18.42 22.08 -6.65
CA ALA A 642 19.13 20.86 -6.23
C ALA A 642 18.39 19.58 -6.64
N ALA A 643 17.05 19.57 -6.61
CA ALA A 643 16.24 18.42 -6.99
C ALA A 643 16.31 18.13 -8.51
N LEU A 644 16.64 19.14 -9.33
CA LEU A 644 16.88 18.93 -10.76
C LEU A 644 18.16 18.10 -11.02
N LEU A 645 19.14 18.12 -10.10
CA LEU A 645 20.35 17.30 -10.21
C LEU A 645 20.09 15.81 -9.93
N GLU A 646 19.00 15.49 -9.22
CA GLU A 646 18.53 14.11 -9.01
C GLU A 646 17.71 13.58 -10.20
N GLY A 647 17.48 14.42 -11.20
CA GLY A 647 16.68 14.15 -12.39
C GLY A 647 15.17 14.31 -12.17
N VAL A 648 14.47 14.76 -13.21
CA VAL A 648 13.01 14.97 -13.16
C VAL A 648 12.29 13.68 -13.54
N PRO A 649 11.45 13.10 -12.67
CA PRO A 649 10.79 11.84 -12.96
C PRO A 649 9.74 12.01 -14.06
N VAL A 650 9.79 11.15 -15.07
CA VAL A 650 8.82 10.98 -16.14
C VAL A 650 8.18 9.61 -15.97
N ARG A 651 6.85 9.57 -15.97
CA ARG A 651 6.09 8.34 -15.77
C ARG A 651 5.05 8.16 -16.87
N LEU A 652 4.76 6.89 -17.16
CA LEU A 652 3.65 6.47 -18.01
C LEU A 652 2.36 6.32 -17.19
N SER A 653 1.19 6.44 -17.82
CA SER A 653 -0.12 6.22 -17.17
C SER A 653 -0.26 4.80 -16.61
N SER A 654 0.31 3.81 -17.29
CA SER A 654 0.36 2.40 -16.91
C SER A 654 1.56 1.72 -17.58
N PHE A 655 1.85 0.47 -17.20
CA PHE A 655 2.74 -0.38 -17.99
C PHE A 655 2.08 -0.74 -19.33
N THR A 656 2.91 -1.11 -20.30
CA THR A 656 2.49 -1.49 -21.66
C THR A 656 3.36 -2.63 -22.19
N THR A 657 2.85 -3.36 -23.19
CA THR A 657 3.57 -4.36 -23.98
C THR A 657 4.54 -3.74 -24.99
N ASN A 658 4.48 -2.43 -25.19
CA ASN A 658 5.22 -1.71 -26.23
C ASN A 658 6.43 -0.96 -25.69
N PHE A 659 7.42 -0.72 -26.55
CA PHE A 659 8.46 0.28 -26.29
C PHE A 659 7.85 1.68 -26.45
N VAL A 660 8.19 2.59 -25.54
CA VAL A 660 7.70 3.97 -25.57
C VAL A 660 8.87 4.93 -25.60
N SER A 661 8.89 5.85 -26.56
CA SER A 661 9.90 6.91 -26.66
C SER A 661 9.29 8.25 -26.25
N VAL A 662 9.96 8.97 -25.36
CA VAL A 662 9.55 10.29 -24.89
C VAL A 662 10.65 11.30 -25.15
N GLU A 663 10.42 12.19 -26.11
CA GLU A 663 11.32 13.32 -26.39
C GLU A 663 11.11 14.44 -25.35
N TYR A 664 12.20 15.03 -24.86
CA TYR A 664 12.17 16.14 -23.93
C TYR A 664 13.10 17.27 -24.34
N VAL A 665 12.77 18.49 -23.90
CA VAL A 665 13.64 19.66 -24.06
C VAL A 665 13.60 20.50 -22.79
N PHE A 666 14.77 20.86 -22.27
CA PHE A 666 14.92 21.86 -21.22
C PHE A 666 15.02 23.24 -21.85
N ARG A 667 14.27 24.20 -21.30
CA ARG A 667 14.30 25.59 -21.74
C ARG A 667 14.66 26.53 -20.60
N SER A 668 15.50 27.51 -20.88
CA SER A 668 15.78 28.65 -20.01
C SER A 668 15.47 29.94 -20.77
N GLY A 669 14.70 30.85 -20.16
CA GLY A 669 14.24 32.08 -20.83
C GLY A 669 13.47 31.81 -22.13
N GLY A 670 12.77 30.68 -22.23
CA GLY A 670 12.05 30.24 -23.44
C GLY A 670 12.90 29.58 -24.53
N SER A 671 14.23 29.62 -24.40
CA SER A 671 15.19 29.04 -25.36
C SER A 671 15.61 27.63 -24.95
N PRO A 672 15.67 26.65 -25.87
CA PRO A 672 16.23 25.32 -25.59
C PRO A 672 17.68 25.40 -25.11
N VAL A 673 18.01 24.69 -24.04
CA VAL A 673 19.38 24.58 -23.49
C VAL A 673 19.90 23.15 -23.44
N ALA A 674 19.01 22.15 -23.40
CA ALA A 674 19.33 20.73 -23.51
C ALA A 674 18.09 19.97 -23.99
N GLY A 675 18.26 18.74 -24.47
CA GLY A 675 17.17 17.87 -24.87
C GLY A 675 17.66 16.45 -25.10
N GLY A 676 16.73 15.53 -25.27
CA GLY A 676 17.03 14.12 -25.46
C GLY A 676 15.78 13.28 -25.53
N SER A 677 15.97 11.97 -25.42
CA SER A 677 14.91 10.98 -25.49
C SER A 677 15.01 9.99 -24.35
N LEU A 678 13.87 9.64 -23.74
CA LEU A 678 13.73 8.54 -22.81
C LEU A 678 13.06 7.37 -23.51
N SER A 679 13.70 6.20 -23.53
CA SER A 679 13.13 4.98 -24.10
C SER A 679 12.73 3.99 -23.02
N PHE A 680 11.43 3.85 -22.77
CA PHE A 680 10.83 2.90 -21.84
C PHE A 680 10.67 1.53 -22.50
N SER A 681 11.13 0.49 -21.81
CA SER A 681 10.91 -0.89 -22.22
C SER A 681 9.52 -1.39 -21.79
N PRO A 682 8.95 -2.41 -22.45
CA PRO A 682 7.75 -3.10 -21.97
C PRO A 682 7.82 -3.43 -20.47
N GLY A 683 6.84 -2.94 -19.70
CA GLY A 683 6.76 -3.10 -18.24
C GLY A 683 7.38 -1.98 -17.41
N GLU A 684 8.24 -1.15 -18.01
CA GLU A 684 8.91 -0.04 -17.34
C GLU A 684 8.03 1.22 -17.39
N THR A 685 7.70 1.80 -16.23
CA THR A 685 6.77 2.94 -16.16
C THR A 685 7.41 4.23 -15.69
N LEU A 686 8.66 4.22 -15.22
CA LEU A 686 9.30 5.37 -14.59
C LEU A 686 10.75 5.51 -15.07
N LYS A 687 11.11 6.73 -15.48
CA LYS A 687 12.49 7.15 -15.74
C LYS A 687 12.71 8.56 -15.22
N ARG A 688 13.96 9.03 -15.27
CA ARG A 688 14.32 10.40 -14.94
C ARG A 688 15.04 11.03 -16.12
N ILE A 689 14.71 12.29 -16.39
CA ILE A 689 15.42 13.17 -17.30
C ILE A 689 16.68 13.70 -16.63
#